data_AF-A0A3R6HIS3-F1
#
_entry.id   AF-A0A3R6HIS3-F1
#
_cell.length_a   1.000
_cell.length_b   1.000
_cell.length_c   1.000
_cell.angle_alpha   90.00
_cell.angle_beta   90.00
_cell.angle_gamma   90.00
#
_symmetry.space_group_name_H-M   'P 1'
#
loop_
_entity.id
_entity.type
_entity.pdbx_description
1 polymer ?
#
loop_
_entity_poly.entity_id
_entity_poly.type
_entity_poly.pdbx_seq_one_letter_code
_entity_poly.pdbx_strand_id
1 'polypeptide(L)'
;MSEIHKIEKNGVTIYPATTTDAVVDADVRKSLKNILRDNKLTDTGFSAKSTNLANPEKIMDELSVRSDGSMTHSSTGYGVIVVPIDEEGLYISEGGDVSGARYHALYDKDMNYIPGTATQSLSLPYVENAVWAAFSVQGQVMINKGNQSMPYEDFDPLQGYPITANSEIYYPNQTNDYSGCVSELYCIAPIPENYTLGLKQRNGTLYFRPYSGTTYAWQATVNMDGWENHQVYELKCSTAGSGVEVGDTVGYIVFKDIDKFKGINSGTTGEKVYINKALNLSGSIQITNYLYSPVRDQSITEEKLSPELLSKFTTILQPVKKYEKYYIHYDSFNIVQTTSSRGINIYKVLGGNTYKLDIPLNGNSYATTYAYLDDLDSLQCVAPSDPIRGSESPVNIEIKAEDHPYLAICYTMTNGEPSVTTPNNMNEETVTNIVKKELEESGVSLLNGIDMLLPDEIVAVEGDSLQIFWRSIIQAVNPYNFDVIGVCPVGKSYPRYYTYTPIIGDNGKTYTLKIQVRNNDTSIMIEKETTIKVVSKPSSPLSLIKILCVGASATANGEWIYELKRRLTMSDGDGTPAIPTGLGLTNIEFVGRKTGTSKDVNLEATGGWRVQDYAGEGRPAYRFYVSGITQLHIGDTYLAGSSTFTITEINVTDGNGNIRCTYTGSPSIPENGILTRSSGTGNMTITYTSYESESYNPFWNSSSQKLDFKGYAEQYCGGSIDLMVWHCGVNDIFGGDESIIPTVIESYSDILRAYHQDFPTGKVILSSVPIGSPIGGFGANYGASSTSNYYTFLKIAQKYAKALFDLCIESEFSSFVLYSAVLEEFDAENAYPYEEEPVNNRIVSVKERLGTNGVHPIAEGSYMVADSMYRAFSKLDF
;
A
#
# COMPACT_ATOMS: atom_id res chain seq x y z
N MET A 1 4.95 5.10 -28.18
CA MET A 1 5.17 3.67 -27.94
C MET A 1 6.54 3.29 -28.46
N SER A 2 7.46 2.89 -27.59
CA SER A 2 8.26 1.69 -27.85
C SER A 2 7.90 0.73 -26.72
N GLU A 3 7.18 -0.32 -27.06
CA GLU A 3 6.86 -1.40 -26.12
C GLU A 3 8.16 -2.12 -25.75
N ILE A 4 8.40 -2.28 -24.45
CA ILE A 4 9.42 -3.21 -23.95
C ILE A 4 8.79 -4.60 -24.04
N HIS A 5 9.09 -5.34 -25.10
CA HIS A 5 8.61 -6.72 -25.23
C HIS A 5 9.45 -7.67 -24.36
N LYS A 6 8.78 -8.52 -23.57
CA LYS A 6 9.37 -9.68 -22.89
C LYS A 6 9.93 -10.66 -23.93
N ILE A 7 11.12 -11.21 -23.69
CA ILE A 7 11.64 -12.37 -24.40
C ILE A 7 11.85 -13.49 -23.39
N GLU A 8 11.30 -14.68 -23.68
CA GLU A 8 11.50 -15.90 -22.91
C GLU A 8 12.12 -16.99 -23.80
N LYS A 9 13.18 -17.64 -23.31
CA LYS A 9 13.73 -18.87 -23.89
C LYS A 9 14.14 -19.80 -22.76
N ASN A 10 13.60 -21.03 -22.76
CA ASN A 10 13.88 -22.08 -21.77
C ASN A 10 13.59 -21.73 -20.29
N GLY A 11 12.56 -20.93 -20.01
CA GLY A 11 12.09 -20.70 -18.63
C GLY A 11 12.86 -19.65 -17.83
N VAL A 12 13.67 -18.81 -18.48
CA VAL A 12 14.31 -17.64 -17.86
C VAL A 12 13.90 -16.37 -18.62
N THR A 13 13.40 -15.38 -17.88
CA THR A 13 13.00 -14.06 -18.41
C THR A 13 14.14 -13.05 -18.22
N ILE A 14 14.58 -12.39 -19.30
CA ILE A 14 15.62 -11.35 -19.26
C ILE A 14 14.95 -9.98 -19.41
N TYR A 15 15.30 -9.02 -18.54
CA TYR A 15 14.84 -7.62 -18.61
C TYR A 15 16.03 -6.66 -18.86
N PRO A 16 15.93 -5.68 -19.78
CA PRO A 16 16.99 -4.69 -19.99
C PRO A 16 17.02 -3.66 -18.85
N ALA A 17 18.23 -3.27 -18.41
CA ALA A 17 18.41 -2.40 -17.24
C ALA A 17 18.26 -0.90 -17.55
N THR A 18 18.62 -0.42 -18.74
CA THR A 18 18.36 0.94 -19.25
C THR A 18 18.51 0.98 -20.79
N THR A 19 18.26 2.13 -21.42
CA THR A 19 18.55 2.37 -22.86
C THR A 19 20.05 2.39 -23.21
N THR A 20 20.95 2.28 -22.23
CA THR A 20 22.41 2.30 -22.43
C THR A 20 23.18 1.08 -21.94
N ASP A 21 22.63 0.22 -21.08
CA ASP A 21 23.30 -1.01 -20.60
C ASP A 21 22.40 -2.25 -20.80
N ALA A 22 22.79 -3.13 -21.73
CA ALA A 22 22.00 -4.30 -22.12
C ALA A 22 22.40 -5.62 -21.42
N VAL A 23 23.38 -5.65 -20.51
CA VAL A 23 24.00 -6.91 -20.09
C VAL A 23 24.32 -6.95 -18.60
N VAL A 24 23.78 -7.94 -17.87
CA VAL A 24 24.19 -8.32 -16.51
C VAL A 24 24.44 -9.83 -16.49
N ASP A 25 25.57 -10.27 -15.93
CA ASP A 25 25.82 -11.69 -15.66
C ASP A 25 24.83 -12.23 -14.62
N ALA A 26 24.25 -13.40 -14.87
CA ALA A 26 23.14 -13.93 -14.07
C ALA A 26 23.57 -14.39 -12.66
N ASP A 27 24.83 -14.80 -12.49
CA ASP A 27 25.33 -15.36 -11.23
C ASP A 27 25.96 -14.28 -10.35
N VAL A 28 26.74 -13.37 -10.94
CA VAL A 28 27.40 -12.29 -10.18
C VAL A 28 26.67 -10.96 -10.18
N ARG A 29 25.59 -10.82 -10.97
CA ARG A 29 24.75 -9.61 -11.08
C ARG A 29 25.54 -8.33 -11.37
N LYS A 30 26.63 -8.44 -12.13
CA LYS A 30 27.47 -7.32 -12.59
C LYS A 30 27.33 -7.13 -14.10
N SER A 31 27.39 -5.88 -14.58
CA SER A 31 27.42 -5.61 -16.02
C SER A 31 28.71 -6.11 -16.66
N LEU A 32 28.71 -6.41 -17.97
CA LEU A 32 29.92 -6.82 -18.70
C LEU A 32 31.06 -5.79 -18.51
N LYS A 33 30.72 -4.50 -18.43
CA LYS A 33 31.63 -3.41 -18.07
C LYS A 33 32.28 -3.59 -16.69
N ASN A 34 31.50 -3.97 -15.68
CA ASN A 34 32.00 -4.22 -14.33
C ASN A 34 32.84 -5.50 -14.24
N ILE A 35 32.51 -6.52 -15.04
CA ILE A 35 33.25 -7.79 -15.09
C ILE A 35 34.61 -7.61 -15.78
N LEU A 36 34.67 -6.86 -16.88
CA LEU A 36 35.92 -6.52 -17.56
C LEU A 36 36.84 -5.67 -16.68
N ARG A 37 36.25 -4.72 -15.93
CA ARG A 37 36.95 -3.89 -14.94
C ARG A 37 37.56 -4.71 -13.81
N ASP A 38 36.84 -5.70 -13.29
CA ASP A 38 37.34 -6.58 -12.21
C ASP A 38 38.52 -7.45 -12.68
N ASN A 39 38.65 -7.70 -13.99
CA ASN A 39 39.71 -8.47 -14.62
C ASN A 39 40.86 -7.62 -15.21
N LYS A 40 40.95 -6.32 -14.88
CA LYS A 40 42.08 -5.42 -15.20
C LYS A 40 42.33 -5.11 -16.69
N LEU A 41 41.43 -5.48 -17.59
CA LEU A 41 41.43 -4.99 -18.97
C LEU A 41 41.18 -3.48 -18.99
N THR A 42 42.04 -2.70 -19.68
CA THR A 42 41.99 -1.24 -19.71
C THR A 42 40.72 -0.69 -20.36
N ASP A 43 40.12 0.33 -19.74
CA ASP A 43 38.82 0.96 -20.02
C ASP A 43 38.82 1.82 -21.31
N THR A 44 39.28 1.29 -22.44
CA THR A 44 38.91 1.84 -23.76
C THR A 44 37.58 1.20 -24.12
N GLY A 45 36.51 2.00 -24.00
CA GLY A 45 35.12 1.61 -23.84
C GLY A 45 34.71 0.26 -24.41
N PHE A 46 33.80 -0.44 -23.74
CA PHE A 46 33.09 -1.60 -24.30
C PHE A 46 31.59 -1.32 -24.26
N SER A 47 30.90 -1.42 -25.40
CA SER A 47 29.43 -1.37 -25.46
C SER A 47 28.94 -2.50 -26.35
N ALA A 48 28.23 -3.46 -25.76
CA ALA A 48 27.57 -4.52 -26.50
C ALA A 48 26.07 -4.19 -26.60
N LYS A 49 25.57 -4.04 -27.82
CA LYS A 49 24.12 -4.01 -28.08
C LYS A 49 23.76 -5.21 -28.93
N SER A 50 22.81 -5.99 -28.41
CA SER A 50 22.23 -7.20 -28.98
C SER A 50 23.00 -8.51 -28.74
N THR A 51 22.36 -9.41 -27.98
CA THR A 51 22.70 -10.80 -27.66
C THR A 51 23.97 -11.08 -26.80
N ASN A 52 23.74 -11.38 -25.52
CA ASN A 52 24.74 -11.86 -24.55
C ASN A 52 25.41 -13.17 -24.99
N LEU A 53 26.65 -13.10 -25.47
CA LEU A 53 27.46 -14.27 -25.84
C LEU A 53 28.74 -14.44 -24.99
N ALA A 54 29.12 -13.46 -24.16
CA ALA A 54 30.38 -13.51 -23.41
C ALA A 54 30.23 -14.15 -22.01
N ASN A 55 31.07 -15.14 -21.69
CA ASN A 55 31.19 -15.74 -20.37
C ASN A 55 32.40 -15.13 -19.61
N PRO A 56 32.22 -14.58 -18.38
CA PRO A 56 33.28 -13.98 -17.58
C PRO A 56 34.49 -14.89 -17.32
N GLU A 57 34.27 -16.19 -17.12
CA GLU A 57 35.33 -17.17 -16.85
C GLU A 57 36.19 -17.47 -18.08
N LYS A 58 35.79 -16.96 -19.26
CA LYS A 58 36.44 -17.20 -20.55
C LYS A 58 36.99 -15.92 -21.19
N ILE A 59 37.13 -14.87 -20.39
CA ILE A 59 37.84 -13.65 -20.75
C ILE A 59 39.29 -13.79 -20.30
N MET A 60 40.23 -13.63 -21.22
CA MET A 60 41.66 -13.77 -20.92
C MET A 60 42.35 -12.44 -21.16
N ASP A 61 42.87 -11.85 -20.08
CA ASP A 61 43.61 -10.59 -20.10
C ASP A 61 45.01 -10.78 -20.71
N GLU A 62 45.51 -9.71 -21.33
CA GLU A 62 46.83 -9.62 -21.95
C GLU A 62 47.12 -10.69 -23.03
N LEU A 63 46.11 -11.34 -23.60
CA LEU A 63 46.25 -12.32 -24.68
C LEU A 63 45.78 -11.76 -26.04
N SER A 64 46.24 -12.39 -27.12
CA SER A 64 45.69 -12.22 -28.47
C SER A 64 45.74 -13.54 -29.23
N VAL A 65 44.77 -13.77 -30.12
CA VAL A 65 44.77 -14.90 -31.05
C VAL A 65 45.69 -14.59 -32.23
N ARG A 66 46.55 -15.54 -32.59
CA ARG A 66 47.55 -15.45 -33.68
C ARG A 66 47.07 -16.13 -34.96
N SER A 67 47.82 -15.94 -36.05
CA SER A 67 47.53 -16.50 -37.37
C SER A 67 47.45 -18.03 -37.39
N ASP A 68 48.10 -18.69 -36.43
CA ASP A 68 48.08 -20.14 -36.25
C ASP A 68 47.01 -20.60 -35.25
N GLY A 69 46.11 -19.70 -34.81
CA GLY A 69 45.05 -19.99 -33.85
C GLY A 69 45.51 -20.10 -32.39
N SER A 70 46.80 -19.91 -32.09
CA SER A 70 47.27 -19.90 -30.70
C SER A 70 46.87 -18.62 -29.97
N MET A 71 46.50 -18.74 -28.69
CA MET A 71 46.29 -17.60 -27.79
C MET A 71 47.59 -17.33 -27.04
N THR A 72 48.21 -16.18 -27.28
CA THR A 72 49.52 -15.84 -26.70
C THR A 72 49.55 -14.41 -26.18
N HIS A 73 50.44 -14.17 -25.21
CA HIS A 73 50.57 -12.89 -24.52
C HIS A 73 50.85 -11.73 -25.49
N SER A 74 50.27 -10.57 -25.20
CA SER A 74 50.25 -9.38 -26.05
C SER A 74 50.62 -8.16 -25.24
N SER A 75 51.77 -7.55 -25.55
CA SER A 75 52.30 -6.36 -24.87
C SER A 75 51.57 -5.04 -25.22
N THR A 76 50.39 -5.12 -25.83
CA THR A 76 49.71 -3.99 -26.49
C THR A 76 48.28 -3.74 -25.96
N GLY A 77 47.92 -4.33 -24.82
CA GLY A 77 46.63 -4.07 -24.14
C GLY A 77 45.41 -4.72 -24.84
N TYR A 78 45.61 -5.89 -25.45
CA TYR A 78 44.52 -6.68 -26.04
C TYR A 78 44.02 -7.71 -25.04
N GLY A 79 42.73 -8.05 -25.13
CA GLY A 79 42.13 -9.21 -24.45
C GLY A 79 41.56 -10.22 -25.45
N VAL A 80 41.40 -11.47 -25.02
CA VAL A 80 40.65 -12.48 -25.78
C VAL A 80 39.31 -12.73 -25.12
N ILE A 81 38.24 -12.60 -25.89
CA ILE A 81 36.88 -13.00 -25.49
C ILE A 81 36.53 -14.29 -26.22
N VAL A 82 36.18 -15.33 -25.47
CA VAL A 82 35.69 -16.59 -26.04
C VAL A 82 34.18 -16.68 -25.86
N VAL A 83 33.47 -17.00 -26.95
CA VAL A 83 32.01 -17.12 -26.98
C VAL A 83 31.59 -18.48 -27.56
N PRO A 84 30.49 -19.08 -27.08
CA PRO A 84 29.92 -20.26 -27.70
C PRO A 84 29.33 -19.90 -29.06
N ILE A 85 29.47 -20.80 -30.03
CA ILE A 85 28.87 -20.65 -31.35
C ILE A 85 27.82 -21.75 -31.58
N ASP A 86 26.77 -21.43 -32.34
CA ASP A 86 25.76 -22.37 -32.78
C ASP A 86 25.68 -22.38 -34.32
N GLU A 87 24.58 -22.89 -34.90
CA GLU A 87 24.46 -23.10 -36.36
C GLU A 87 24.51 -21.83 -37.23
N GLU A 88 24.54 -20.63 -36.64
CA GLU A 88 24.62 -19.36 -37.38
C GLU A 88 25.96 -18.65 -37.11
N GLY A 89 26.63 -18.21 -38.18
CA GLY A 89 27.94 -17.53 -38.10
C GLY A 89 27.92 -16.22 -37.28
N LEU A 90 29.07 -15.87 -36.70
CA LEU A 90 29.26 -14.67 -35.86
C LEU A 90 30.03 -13.56 -36.58
N TYR A 91 29.68 -12.30 -36.34
CA TYR A 91 30.41 -11.14 -36.86
C TYR A 91 30.45 -9.94 -35.90
N ILE A 92 31.39 -9.01 -36.12
CA ILE A 92 31.60 -7.79 -35.31
C ILE A 92 31.10 -6.54 -36.07
N SER A 93 30.37 -5.62 -35.42
CA SER A 93 29.75 -4.46 -36.11
C SER A 93 29.98 -3.04 -35.58
N GLU A 94 30.66 -2.83 -34.45
CA GLU A 94 31.00 -1.46 -33.97
C GLU A 94 32.30 -1.48 -33.17
N GLY A 95 33.13 -0.43 -33.34
CA GLY A 95 34.26 0.01 -32.49
C GLY A 95 35.44 -0.92 -32.18
N GLY A 96 35.37 -2.20 -32.55
CA GLY A 96 36.47 -3.14 -32.35
C GLY A 96 37.53 -2.97 -33.42
N ASP A 97 38.74 -2.61 -33.02
CA ASP A 97 39.83 -2.57 -33.98
C ASP A 97 40.34 -3.99 -34.25
N VAL A 98 39.89 -4.58 -35.35
CA VAL A 98 40.60 -5.67 -36.06
C VAL A 98 41.79 -5.14 -36.85
N SER A 99 41.85 -3.83 -37.11
CA SER A 99 42.95 -3.25 -37.85
C SER A 99 44.17 -3.21 -36.94
N GLY A 100 45.14 -4.06 -37.30
CA GLY A 100 46.26 -4.38 -36.42
C GLY A 100 46.72 -5.83 -36.49
N ALA A 101 46.54 -6.52 -37.63
CA ALA A 101 47.07 -7.87 -37.88
C ALA A 101 46.78 -8.93 -36.78
N ARG A 102 45.70 -8.80 -36.01
CA ARG A 102 45.29 -9.77 -34.98
C ARG A 102 44.16 -10.65 -35.49
N TYR A 103 44.27 -11.94 -35.20
CA TYR A 103 43.37 -12.94 -35.75
C TYR A 103 42.24 -13.25 -34.75
N HIS A 104 41.23 -13.94 -35.25
CA HIS A 104 40.12 -14.57 -34.56
C HIS A 104 40.00 -16.00 -35.07
N ALA A 105 39.62 -16.95 -34.23
CA ALA A 105 39.64 -18.37 -34.60
C ALA A 105 38.48 -19.15 -33.98
N LEU A 106 38.21 -20.32 -34.56
CA LEU A 106 37.22 -21.27 -34.07
C LEU A 106 37.91 -22.45 -33.35
N TYR A 107 37.24 -22.97 -32.33
CA TYR A 107 37.72 -24.04 -31.47
C TYR A 107 36.62 -25.09 -31.29
N ASP A 108 37.02 -26.35 -31.12
CA ASP A 108 36.11 -27.45 -30.81
C ASP A 108 35.61 -27.39 -29.37
N LYS A 109 34.71 -28.30 -28.98
CA LYS A 109 34.13 -28.36 -27.62
C LYS A 109 35.17 -28.39 -26.49
N ASP A 110 36.37 -28.89 -26.76
CA ASP A 110 37.46 -29.07 -25.81
C ASP A 110 38.46 -27.90 -25.85
N MET A 111 38.13 -26.81 -26.56
CA MET A 111 38.95 -25.61 -26.77
C MET A 111 40.24 -25.85 -27.57
N ASN A 112 40.28 -26.88 -28.42
CA ASN A 112 41.38 -27.04 -29.38
C ASN A 112 41.11 -26.21 -30.64
N TYR A 113 42.13 -25.48 -31.10
CA TYR A 113 42.03 -24.68 -32.32
C TYR A 113 41.71 -25.55 -33.53
N ILE A 114 40.72 -25.13 -34.33
CA ILE A 114 40.34 -25.80 -35.57
C ILE A 114 41.18 -25.19 -36.72
N PRO A 115 42.10 -25.96 -37.33
CA PRO A 115 43.03 -25.42 -38.32
C PRO A 115 42.35 -24.74 -39.51
N GLY A 116 42.89 -23.59 -39.91
CA GLY A 116 42.42 -22.83 -41.07
C GLY A 116 41.26 -21.86 -40.78
N THR A 117 40.82 -21.77 -39.53
CA THR A 117 39.75 -20.83 -39.12
C THR A 117 40.27 -19.51 -38.59
N ALA A 118 41.58 -19.41 -38.31
CA ALA A 118 42.22 -18.16 -37.91
C ALA A 118 42.13 -17.11 -39.04
N THR A 119 41.43 -16.02 -38.80
CA THR A 119 41.22 -14.94 -39.77
C THR A 119 41.22 -13.56 -39.10
N GLN A 120 41.56 -12.53 -39.84
CA GLN A 120 41.37 -11.13 -39.40
C GLN A 120 40.01 -10.56 -39.85
N SER A 121 39.18 -11.42 -40.45
CA SER A 121 37.83 -11.05 -40.88
C SER A 121 36.96 -10.71 -39.68
N LEU A 122 36.15 -9.65 -39.85
CA LEU A 122 35.08 -9.29 -38.93
C LEU A 122 33.98 -10.35 -38.86
N SER A 123 33.99 -11.35 -39.74
CA SER A 123 33.05 -12.47 -39.75
C SER A 123 33.81 -13.80 -39.69
N LEU A 124 33.32 -14.71 -38.85
CA LEU A 124 33.79 -16.10 -38.78
C LEU A 124 32.81 -17.01 -39.54
N PRO A 125 33.30 -17.94 -40.37
CA PRO A 125 32.45 -18.88 -41.08
C PRO A 125 31.82 -19.88 -40.10
N TYR A 126 30.66 -20.43 -40.45
CA TYR A 126 30.15 -21.60 -39.75
C TYR A 126 31.02 -22.84 -40.06
N VAL A 127 31.35 -23.62 -39.04
CA VAL A 127 32.08 -24.89 -39.15
C VAL A 127 31.39 -25.92 -38.26
N GLU A 128 30.94 -27.03 -38.84
CA GLU A 128 30.05 -28.03 -38.22
C GLU A 128 30.54 -28.59 -36.86
N ASN A 129 31.85 -28.59 -36.61
CA ASN A 129 32.46 -29.09 -35.36
C ASN A 129 33.02 -28.00 -34.44
N ALA A 130 32.83 -26.73 -34.80
CA ALA A 130 33.26 -25.61 -33.98
C ALA A 130 32.19 -25.29 -32.93
N VAL A 131 32.63 -25.16 -31.69
CA VAL A 131 31.76 -24.91 -30.52
C VAL A 131 32.10 -23.59 -29.85
N TRP A 132 33.33 -23.09 -30.01
CA TRP A 132 33.75 -21.80 -29.48
C TRP A 132 34.40 -20.94 -30.55
N ALA A 133 34.23 -19.63 -30.43
CA ALA A 133 34.97 -18.62 -31.19
C ALA A 133 35.74 -17.72 -30.23
N ALA A 134 37.00 -17.43 -30.55
CA ALA A 134 37.83 -16.52 -29.77
C ALA A 134 38.15 -15.24 -30.54
N PHE A 135 37.86 -14.10 -29.93
CA PHE A 135 38.02 -12.77 -30.51
C PHE A 135 39.09 -11.96 -29.78
N SER A 136 40.14 -11.54 -30.49
CA SER A 136 41.09 -10.51 -30.02
C SER A 136 40.42 -9.13 -30.03
N VAL A 137 40.27 -8.47 -28.89
CA VAL A 137 39.55 -7.19 -28.81
C VAL A 137 40.41 -6.08 -28.21
N GLN A 138 40.18 -4.85 -28.70
CA GLN A 138 40.72 -3.60 -28.20
C GLN A 138 39.68 -2.49 -28.49
N GLY A 139 39.06 -1.92 -27.47
CA GLY A 139 37.99 -0.91 -27.62
C GLY A 139 36.55 -1.47 -27.61
N GLN A 140 35.59 -0.69 -28.13
CA GLN A 140 34.16 -0.98 -28.03
C GLN A 140 33.75 -2.03 -29.03
N VAL A 141 33.44 -3.28 -28.64
CA VAL A 141 33.10 -4.32 -29.63
C VAL A 141 31.67 -4.81 -29.50
N MET A 142 30.96 -4.85 -30.61
CA MET A 142 29.66 -5.54 -30.74
C MET A 142 29.81 -6.85 -31.49
N ILE A 143 29.47 -7.99 -30.88
CA ILE A 143 29.45 -9.32 -31.50
C ILE A 143 27.99 -9.69 -31.78
N ASN A 144 27.65 -9.90 -33.05
CA ASN A 144 26.32 -10.24 -33.52
C ASN A 144 26.28 -11.63 -34.16
N LYS A 145 25.06 -12.15 -34.27
CA LYS A 145 24.74 -13.43 -34.88
C LYS A 145 23.90 -13.21 -36.15
N GLY A 146 24.28 -13.81 -37.28
CA GLY A 146 23.57 -13.64 -38.56
C GLY A 146 24.10 -12.47 -39.42
N ASN A 147 23.27 -11.83 -40.24
CA ASN A 147 23.70 -10.82 -41.24
C ASN A 147 22.92 -9.48 -41.18
N GLN A 148 22.25 -9.15 -40.07
CA GLN A 148 21.42 -7.94 -39.97
C GLN A 148 22.02 -6.86 -39.07
N SER A 149 22.58 -5.83 -39.71
CA SER A 149 22.80 -4.51 -39.10
C SER A 149 21.46 -3.77 -39.01
N MET A 150 21.11 -3.21 -37.84
CA MET A 150 19.99 -2.26 -37.73
C MET A 150 20.52 -0.81 -37.77
N PRO A 151 19.84 0.12 -38.48
CA PRO A 151 20.33 1.50 -38.65
C PRO A 151 19.99 2.41 -37.47
N TYR A 152 20.80 3.47 -37.36
CA TYR A 152 20.70 4.62 -36.45
C TYR A 152 19.85 5.74 -37.09
N GLU A 153 19.03 6.46 -36.31
CA GLU A 153 18.47 7.79 -36.69
C GLU A 153 18.52 8.78 -35.51
N ASP A 154 18.67 10.06 -35.89
CA ASP A 154 19.30 11.20 -35.20
C ASP A 154 18.37 12.16 -34.40
N PHE A 155 19.02 13.13 -33.73
CA PHE A 155 18.58 14.09 -32.68
C PHE A 155 18.38 15.56 -33.17
N ASP A 156 17.41 16.29 -32.54
CA ASP A 156 17.32 17.77 -32.21
C ASP A 156 17.00 18.80 -33.35
N PRO A 157 16.40 20.02 -33.17
CA PRO A 157 16.53 21.04 -32.09
C PRO A 157 15.27 21.86 -31.66
N LEU A 158 15.35 22.52 -30.48
CA LEU A 158 14.40 23.50 -29.84
C LEU A 158 13.57 22.92 -28.67
N GLN A 159 14.19 22.47 -27.58
CA GLN A 159 14.81 23.23 -26.46
C GLN A 159 13.91 24.17 -25.64
N GLY A 160 13.87 23.86 -24.35
CA GLY A 160 13.73 24.78 -23.23
C GLY A 160 14.28 24.10 -21.97
N TYR A 161 15.59 24.16 -21.78
CA TYR A 161 16.33 23.67 -20.62
C TYR A 161 15.68 24.08 -19.27
N PRO A 162 15.68 23.21 -18.26
CA PRO A 162 16.19 23.61 -16.97
C PRO A 162 17.71 23.46 -17.02
N ILE A 163 18.38 24.61 -16.96
CA ILE A 163 19.76 24.75 -16.52
C ILE A 163 19.95 23.83 -15.31
N THR A 164 20.62 22.69 -15.51
CA THR A 164 21.22 21.97 -14.39
C THR A 164 22.62 22.51 -14.28
N ALA A 165 22.81 23.44 -13.35
CA ALA A 165 24.13 23.81 -12.89
C ALA A 165 24.91 22.52 -12.62
N ASN A 166 26.03 22.38 -13.31
CA ASN A 166 26.93 21.25 -13.30
C ASN A 166 27.13 20.62 -11.91
N SER A 167 26.98 19.31 -11.86
CA SER A 167 27.84 18.47 -11.01
C SER A 167 28.24 17.20 -11.78
N GLU A 168 28.84 17.39 -12.97
CA GLU A 168 29.74 16.37 -13.49
C GLU A 168 30.95 16.26 -12.55
N ILE A 169 31.18 15.07 -11.98
CA ILE A 169 32.43 14.75 -11.28
C ILE A 169 33.24 13.81 -12.17
N TYR A 170 34.10 14.42 -12.97
CA TYR A 170 35.19 13.81 -13.74
C TYR A 170 36.29 13.24 -12.82
N TYR A 171 36.94 12.13 -13.21
CA TYR A 171 38.07 11.50 -12.49
C TYR A 171 39.43 11.96 -13.07
N PRO A 172 40.29 12.55 -12.23
CA PRO A 172 41.72 12.28 -12.38
C PRO A 172 42.40 11.98 -11.04
N ASN A 173 43.07 10.82 -11.00
CA ASN A 173 44.10 10.37 -10.08
C ASN A 173 43.74 10.00 -8.62
N GLN A 174 44.18 8.78 -8.29
CA GLN A 174 44.25 8.11 -7.00
C GLN A 174 45.26 8.82 -6.09
N THR A 175 44.95 9.01 -4.79
CA THR A 175 45.85 8.57 -3.68
C THR A 175 45.32 8.73 -2.25
N ASN A 176 44.33 9.58 -1.92
CA ASN A 176 43.92 9.78 -0.50
C ASN A 176 42.44 9.47 -0.20
N ASP A 177 42.19 8.56 0.76
CA ASP A 177 40.86 8.12 1.18
C ASP A 177 40.32 8.95 2.36
N TYR A 178 39.36 9.84 2.07
CA TYR A 178 38.63 10.64 3.07
C TYR A 178 37.37 9.95 3.60
N SER A 179 37.11 8.69 3.24
CA SER A 179 35.90 7.98 3.62
C SER A 179 35.77 7.87 5.14
N GLY A 180 34.57 8.20 5.62
CA GLY A 180 34.21 8.10 7.04
C GLY A 180 34.77 9.19 7.96
N CYS A 181 35.45 10.23 7.45
CA CYS A 181 35.99 11.32 8.29
C CYS A 181 34.96 12.41 8.62
N VAL A 182 34.14 12.81 7.65
CA VAL A 182 33.10 13.84 7.80
C VAL A 182 31.75 13.14 7.97
N SER A 183 31.02 13.45 9.05
CA SER A 183 29.67 12.92 9.24
C SER A 183 28.65 13.73 8.45
N GLU A 184 28.78 15.07 8.45
CA GLU A 184 27.83 15.99 7.82
C GLU A 184 28.55 17.23 7.25
N LEU A 185 28.12 17.69 6.07
CA LEU A 185 28.58 18.93 5.46
C LEU A 185 27.44 19.62 4.69
N TYR A 186 27.23 20.89 5.00
CA TYR A 186 26.17 21.73 4.44
C TYR A 186 26.78 22.97 3.77
N CYS A 187 26.39 23.25 2.52
CA CYS A 187 26.74 24.48 1.81
C CYS A 187 25.51 25.38 1.69
N ILE A 188 25.51 26.60 2.21
CA ILE A 188 24.36 27.53 2.14
C ILE A 188 24.60 28.75 1.26
N ALA A 189 25.81 28.92 0.73
CA ALA A 189 26.19 30.06 -0.11
C ALA A 189 26.24 29.72 -1.61
N PRO A 190 25.79 30.61 -2.51
CA PRO A 190 25.56 30.37 -3.95
C PRO A 190 26.77 29.79 -4.71
N ILE A 191 26.63 28.65 -5.39
CA ILE A 191 27.69 28.07 -6.24
C ILE A 191 27.41 28.45 -7.70
N PRO A 192 28.31 29.18 -8.37
CA PRO A 192 28.11 29.52 -9.77
C PRO A 192 28.09 28.32 -10.70
N GLU A 193 27.39 28.49 -11.81
CA GLU A 193 27.33 27.51 -12.89
C GLU A 193 28.75 27.16 -13.39
N ASN A 194 29.05 25.86 -13.53
CA ASN A 194 30.37 25.32 -13.92
C ASN A 194 31.46 25.33 -12.84
N TYR A 195 31.10 25.62 -11.58
CA TYR A 195 32.00 25.48 -10.43
C TYR A 195 31.66 24.21 -9.64
N THR A 196 32.68 23.48 -9.19
CA THR A 196 32.56 22.31 -8.32
C THR A 196 32.84 22.69 -6.88
N LEU A 197 32.00 22.27 -5.93
CA LEU A 197 32.26 22.47 -4.51
C LEU A 197 33.44 21.60 -4.06
N GLY A 198 34.48 22.25 -3.53
CA GLY A 198 35.67 21.59 -3.00
C GLY A 198 35.79 21.77 -1.51
N LEU A 199 36.08 20.66 -0.82
CA LEU A 199 36.64 20.66 0.52
C LEU A 199 38.12 20.27 0.41
N LYS A 200 39.00 21.05 1.02
CA LYS A 200 40.44 20.82 1.03
C LYS A 200 41.02 21.10 2.40
N GLN A 201 42.01 20.34 2.83
CA GLN A 201 42.78 20.60 4.04
C GLN A 201 44.24 20.88 3.68
N ARG A 202 44.90 21.77 4.43
CA ARG A 202 46.36 21.92 4.42
C ARG A 202 46.83 22.42 5.79
N ASN A 203 47.77 21.72 6.42
CA ASN A 203 48.40 22.12 7.69
C ASN A 203 47.38 22.51 8.80
N GLY A 204 46.34 21.70 9.00
CA GLY A 204 45.30 21.97 10.02
C GLY A 204 44.26 23.02 9.62
N THR A 205 44.41 23.64 8.44
CA THR A 205 43.44 24.62 7.91
C THR A 205 42.54 23.99 6.86
N LEU A 206 41.23 24.19 7.02
CA LEU A 206 40.18 23.80 6.10
C LEU A 206 39.92 24.90 5.07
N TYR A 207 39.71 24.49 3.83
CA TYR A 207 39.28 25.32 2.73
C TYR A 207 37.98 24.74 2.17
N PHE A 208 36.93 25.54 2.17
CA PHE A 208 35.62 25.19 1.63
C PHE A 208 35.23 26.21 0.58
N ARG A 209 35.17 25.78 -0.69
CA ARG A 209 35.05 26.71 -1.83
C ARG A 209 34.55 26.04 -3.11
N PRO A 210 33.65 26.70 -3.86
CA PRO A 210 33.39 26.33 -5.25
C PRO A 210 34.54 26.76 -6.17
N TYR A 211 35.03 25.85 -7.02
CA TYR A 211 36.15 26.10 -7.93
C TYR A 211 35.88 25.64 -9.36
N SER A 212 36.47 26.33 -10.33
CA SER A 212 36.53 25.93 -11.74
C SER A 212 37.97 26.18 -12.22
N GLY A 213 38.69 25.11 -12.56
CA GLY A 213 40.13 25.18 -12.83
C GLY A 213 40.95 25.68 -11.63
N THR A 214 41.71 26.76 -11.80
CA THR A 214 42.52 27.40 -10.73
C THR A 214 41.79 28.55 -10.01
N THR A 215 40.58 28.90 -10.44
CA THR A 215 39.77 30.00 -9.91
C THR A 215 38.66 29.50 -9.00
N TYR A 216 38.31 30.27 -7.97
CA TYR A 216 37.23 29.95 -7.03
C TYR A 216 36.26 31.13 -6.89
N ALA A 217 34.99 30.81 -6.70
CA ALA A 217 33.89 31.78 -6.75
C ALA A 217 33.69 32.55 -5.44
N TRP A 218 33.96 31.90 -4.31
CA TRP A 218 34.15 32.46 -2.97
C TRP A 218 34.88 31.38 -2.14
N GLN A 219 35.35 31.70 -0.94
CA GLN A 219 36.08 30.72 -0.12
C GLN A 219 35.92 30.96 1.37
N ALA A 220 35.60 29.91 2.14
CA ALA A 220 35.87 29.85 3.57
C ALA A 220 37.23 29.20 3.83
N THR A 221 38.01 29.83 4.72
CA THR A 221 39.32 29.35 5.18
C THR A 221 39.28 29.35 6.69
N VAL A 222 39.34 28.17 7.31
CA VAL A 222 39.10 28.05 8.75
C VAL A 222 40.18 27.18 9.38
N ASN A 223 40.82 27.67 10.44
CA ASN A 223 41.72 26.84 11.24
C ASN A 223 40.88 25.89 12.11
N MET A 224 41.18 24.59 12.04
CA MET A 224 40.47 23.54 12.80
C MET A 224 41.12 23.23 14.16
N ASP A 225 42.04 24.07 14.64
CA ASP A 225 42.61 23.96 15.98
C ASP A 225 41.52 24.04 17.05
N GLY A 226 41.52 23.06 17.98
CA GLY A 226 40.50 22.95 19.03
C GLY A 226 39.15 22.40 18.57
N TRP A 227 39.02 21.95 17.32
CA TRP A 227 37.79 21.28 16.86
C TRP A 227 37.77 19.80 17.28
N GLU A 228 36.59 19.31 17.63
CA GLU A 228 36.30 17.97 18.15
C GLU A 228 35.27 17.23 17.28
N ASN A 229 35.19 15.91 17.42
CA ASN A 229 34.21 15.10 16.70
C ASN A 229 32.78 15.38 17.18
N HIS A 230 31.81 15.22 16.26
CA HIS A 230 30.37 15.36 16.47
C HIS A 230 29.90 16.75 16.92
N GLN A 231 30.77 17.76 16.83
CA GLN A 231 30.42 19.15 17.05
C GLN A 231 30.16 19.87 15.72
N VAL A 232 29.23 20.84 15.74
CA VAL A 232 28.85 21.62 14.57
C VAL A 232 29.73 22.86 14.47
N TYR A 233 30.43 22.99 13.35
CA TYR A 233 31.28 24.14 13.07
C TYR A 233 30.73 24.97 11.92
N GLU A 234 30.60 26.27 12.18
CA GLU A 234 30.21 27.26 11.20
C GLU A 234 31.38 27.62 10.28
N LEU A 235 31.13 27.64 8.96
CA LEU A 235 32.10 28.02 7.95
C LEU A 235 31.76 29.42 7.45
N LYS A 236 32.65 30.38 7.69
CA LYS A 236 32.48 31.77 7.25
C LYS A 236 33.35 32.09 6.05
N CYS A 237 32.79 32.87 5.13
CA CYS A 237 33.47 33.37 3.95
C CYS A 237 34.68 34.21 4.36
N SER A 238 35.85 33.80 3.87
CA SER A 238 37.14 34.48 4.05
C SER A 238 37.59 35.21 2.79
N THR A 239 36.97 34.94 1.63
CA THR A 239 37.25 35.62 0.36
C THR A 239 35.95 35.73 -0.42
N ALA A 240 35.47 36.97 -0.58
CA ALA A 240 34.22 37.31 -1.24
C ALA A 240 34.21 37.00 -2.74
N GLY A 241 33.02 36.79 -3.29
CA GLY A 241 32.76 36.64 -4.71
C GLY A 241 31.42 35.97 -4.98
N SER A 242 30.91 36.12 -6.20
CA SER A 242 29.62 35.53 -6.64
C SER A 242 28.42 35.83 -5.74
N GLY A 243 28.36 37.03 -5.17
CA GLY A 243 27.28 37.48 -4.29
C GLY A 243 27.43 37.11 -2.81
N VAL A 244 28.60 36.59 -2.41
CA VAL A 244 28.95 36.28 -1.01
C VAL A 244 30.00 37.28 -0.51
N GLU A 245 29.75 37.92 0.63
CA GLU A 245 30.67 38.88 1.27
C GLU A 245 31.58 38.20 2.30
N VAL A 246 32.68 38.86 2.66
CA VAL A 246 33.58 38.35 3.70
C VAL A 246 32.86 38.43 5.05
N GLY A 247 32.83 37.32 5.79
CA GLY A 247 32.14 37.20 7.07
C GLY A 247 30.80 36.47 6.98
N ASP A 248 30.23 36.33 5.78
CA ASP A 248 28.99 35.59 5.56
C ASP A 248 29.14 34.11 5.93
N THR A 249 28.11 33.53 6.53
CA THR A 249 28.09 32.08 6.75
C THR A 249 27.81 31.37 5.44
N VAL A 250 28.71 30.48 5.05
CA VAL A 250 28.66 29.77 3.77
C VAL A 250 28.39 28.28 3.91
N GLY A 251 28.44 27.76 5.14
CA GLY A 251 28.13 26.36 5.40
C GLY A 251 28.34 25.94 6.85
N TYR A 252 28.03 24.67 7.13
CA TYR A 252 28.27 24.03 8.42
C TYR A 252 28.91 22.65 8.19
N ILE A 253 29.77 22.21 9.12
CA ILE A 253 30.43 20.91 9.03
C ILE A 253 30.44 20.20 10.39
N VAL A 254 30.27 18.88 10.36
CA VAL A 254 30.40 17.98 11.51
C VAL A 254 31.36 16.85 11.13
N PHE A 255 32.36 16.61 11.99
CA PHE A 255 33.33 15.53 11.79
C PHE A 255 32.95 14.28 12.58
N LYS A 256 33.10 13.13 11.95
CA LYS A 256 33.08 11.82 12.63
C LYS A 256 34.45 11.46 13.19
N ASP A 257 35.50 11.78 12.43
CA ASP A 257 36.90 11.55 12.78
C ASP A 257 37.78 12.68 12.20
N ILE A 258 37.89 13.75 12.96
CA ILE A 258 38.61 14.98 12.62
C ILE A 258 40.13 14.78 12.66
N ASP A 259 40.63 13.88 13.51
CA ASP A 259 42.06 13.59 13.61
C ASP A 259 42.54 12.82 12.39
N LYS A 260 41.75 11.84 11.91
CA LYS A 260 41.97 11.20 10.60
C LYS A 260 41.92 12.23 9.48
N PHE A 261 40.98 13.18 9.50
CA PHE A 261 40.90 14.24 8.50
C PHE A 261 42.12 15.18 8.50
N LYS A 262 42.62 15.55 9.68
CA LYS A 262 43.81 16.40 9.86
C LYS A 262 45.12 15.68 9.45
N GLY A 263 45.17 14.36 9.58
CA GLY A 263 46.34 13.52 9.28
C GLY A 263 46.64 13.30 7.79
N ILE A 264 45.72 13.67 6.88
CA ILE A 264 45.88 13.46 5.43
C ILE A 264 46.59 14.68 4.81
N ASN A 265 47.91 14.58 4.60
CA ASN A 265 48.76 15.67 4.09
C ASN A 265 48.77 15.72 2.55
N SER A 266 47.87 16.48 1.92
CA SER A 266 47.89 16.70 0.46
C SER A 266 48.73 17.92 0.05
N GLY A 267 50.02 17.68 -0.18
CA GLY A 267 50.89 18.60 -0.89
C GLY A 267 50.59 18.56 -2.39
N THR A 268 50.23 19.70 -2.98
CA THR A 268 50.26 19.98 -4.43
C THR A 268 49.45 19.06 -5.34
N THR A 269 48.13 19.14 -5.23
CA THR A 269 47.09 19.23 -6.29
C THR A 269 45.78 18.84 -5.61
N GLY A 270 44.68 19.54 -5.89
CA GLY A 270 43.45 19.42 -5.12
C GLY A 270 42.82 18.04 -5.26
N GLU A 271 43.14 17.13 -4.35
CA GLU A 271 42.43 15.86 -4.26
C GLU A 271 41.04 16.09 -3.66
N LYS A 272 40.07 15.50 -4.35
CA LYS A 272 38.64 15.64 -4.10
C LYS A 272 38.27 14.87 -2.84
N VAL A 273 37.71 15.53 -1.85
CA VAL A 273 37.07 14.85 -0.72
C VAL A 273 35.74 14.29 -1.23
N TYR A 274 35.67 12.96 -1.40
CA TYR A 274 34.43 12.25 -1.69
C TYR A 274 33.58 12.20 -0.42
N ILE A 275 32.52 13.00 -0.37
CA ILE A 275 31.59 13.02 0.75
C ILE A 275 30.31 12.37 0.26
N ASN A 276 30.04 11.15 0.73
CA ASN A 276 28.80 10.42 0.44
C ASN A 276 27.53 11.09 1.02
N LYS A 277 27.66 12.26 1.67
CA LYS A 277 26.62 13.04 2.34
C LYS A 277 26.93 14.56 2.41
N ALA A 278 27.35 15.17 1.30
CA ALA A 278 27.42 16.64 1.23
C ALA A 278 26.09 17.18 0.68
N LEU A 279 25.38 18.00 1.46
CA LEU A 279 24.17 18.68 1.02
C LEU A 279 24.52 20.07 0.49
N ASN A 280 24.25 20.30 -0.79
CA ASN A 280 24.45 21.57 -1.47
C ASN A 280 23.14 22.38 -1.48
N LEU A 281 23.04 23.43 -0.67
CA LEU A 281 21.87 24.31 -0.53
C LEU A 281 22.04 25.65 -1.26
N SER A 282 23.13 25.77 -2.03
CA SER A 282 23.48 27.00 -2.72
C SER A 282 22.57 27.27 -3.92
N GLY A 283 22.01 28.48 -4.00
CA GLY A 283 21.04 28.87 -5.03
C GLY A 283 19.57 28.77 -4.61
N SER A 284 19.30 28.33 -3.38
CA SER A 284 17.92 28.24 -2.84
C SER A 284 17.56 29.51 -2.07
N ILE A 285 17.04 30.51 -2.77
CA ILE A 285 16.31 31.60 -2.11
C ILE A 285 15.05 30.96 -1.50
N GLN A 286 14.95 31.02 -0.17
CA GLN A 286 13.84 30.52 0.67
C GLN A 286 13.94 29.04 1.09
N ILE A 287 14.73 28.82 2.15
CA ILE A 287 14.79 27.59 2.97
C ILE A 287 13.41 27.16 3.53
N THR A 288 12.40 28.04 3.51
CA THR A 288 11.04 27.74 3.96
C THR A 288 10.25 26.82 3.05
N ASN A 289 10.64 26.67 1.78
CA ASN A 289 9.91 25.82 0.81
C ASN A 289 10.56 24.44 0.57
N TYR A 290 11.72 24.13 1.17
CA TYR A 290 12.37 22.82 1.03
C TYR A 290 11.84 21.75 2.00
N LEU A 291 10.89 22.11 2.86
CA LEU A 291 10.01 21.15 3.53
C LEU A 291 8.90 20.61 2.59
N TYR A 292 8.79 21.13 1.36
CA TYR A 292 7.75 20.75 0.38
C TYR A 292 8.27 20.61 -1.05
N SER A 293 9.05 19.56 -1.33
CA SER A 293 9.09 18.97 -2.67
C SER A 293 9.73 17.57 -2.66
N PRO A 294 9.11 16.55 -3.29
CA PRO A 294 9.60 15.18 -3.31
C PRO A 294 10.55 14.99 -4.51
N VAL A 295 11.70 14.35 -4.30
CA VAL A 295 12.32 13.33 -5.19
C VAL A 295 13.82 13.12 -4.86
N ARG A 296 14.17 11.83 -4.75
CA ARG A 296 15.49 11.17 -4.54
C ARG A 296 15.92 10.92 -3.09
N ASP A 297 15.44 9.80 -2.58
CA ASP A 297 16.21 8.79 -1.82
C ASP A 297 17.33 9.30 -0.90
N GLN A 298 16.96 10.12 0.10
CA GLN A 298 17.65 10.29 1.37
C GLN A 298 16.62 10.70 2.44
N SER A 299 15.88 9.74 3.00
CA SER A 299 14.86 10.03 4.02
C SER A 299 15.48 10.65 5.29
N ILE A 300 15.13 11.91 5.54
CA ILE A 300 15.18 12.55 6.86
C ILE A 300 14.09 11.87 7.68
N THR A 301 14.48 11.07 8.68
CA THR A 301 13.57 10.59 9.72
C THR A 301 13.68 11.53 10.91
N GLU A 302 12.61 11.60 11.72
CA GLU A 302 12.48 12.42 12.95
C GLU A 302 13.67 12.30 13.91
N GLU A 303 14.40 11.18 13.86
CA GLU A 303 15.62 10.91 14.62
C GLU A 303 16.91 11.58 14.10
N LYS A 304 16.90 12.30 12.97
CA LYS A 304 18.12 12.79 12.28
C LYS A 304 18.35 14.31 12.29
N LEU A 305 17.54 15.09 12.99
CA LEU A 305 17.81 16.52 13.19
C LEU A 305 18.17 16.76 14.64
N SER A 306 19.37 17.31 14.91
CA SER A 306 19.69 17.69 16.28
C SER A 306 18.76 18.83 16.72
N PRO A 307 18.22 18.81 17.96
CA PRO A 307 17.38 19.89 18.50
C PRO A 307 18.04 21.28 18.42
N GLU A 308 19.37 21.32 18.40
CA GLU A 308 20.17 22.53 18.28
C GLU A 308 20.14 23.13 16.85
N LEU A 309 19.96 22.30 15.82
CA LEU A 309 19.81 22.75 14.43
C LEU A 309 18.39 23.29 14.16
N LEU A 310 17.38 22.65 14.75
CA LEU A 310 15.96 23.02 14.57
C LEU A 310 15.64 24.41 15.17
N SER A 311 16.30 24.78 16.25
CA SER A 311 16.11 26.07 16.93
C SER A 311 16.65 27.29 16.15
N LYS A 312 17.32 27.08 15.01
CA LYS A 312 17.99 28.14 14.22
C LYS A 312 17.24 28.58 12.96
N PHE A 313 16.08 28.00 12.63
CA PHE A 313 15.33 28.32 11.40
C PHE A 313 14.18 29.33 11.64
N THR A 314 14.36 30.59 11.21
CA THR A 314 13.29 31.62 11.17
C THR A 314 12.54 31.56 9.84
N THR A 315 11.21 31.52 9.87
CA THR A 315 10.37 31.50 8.64
C THR A 315 9.80 32.89 8.33
N ILE A 316 10.02 33.38 7.11
CA ILE A 316 9.36 34.60 6.57
C ILE A 316 8.08 34.18 5.84
N LEU A 317 6.93 34.67 6.30
CA LEU A 317 5.63 34.40 5.70
C LEU A 317 5.46 35.16 4.38
N GLN A 318 4.80 34.52 3.42
CA GLN A 318 4.37 35.15 2.17
C GLN A 318 2.91 35.63 2.30
N PRO A 319 2.56 36.79 1.72
CA PRO A 319 1.19 37.28 1.73
C PRO A 319 0.29 36.42 0.81
N VAL A 320 -0.88 36.02 1.32
CA VAL A 320 -1.90 35.24 0.61
C VAL A 320 -2.84 36.09 -0.23
N LYS A 321 -2.97 37.39 0.09
CA LYS A 321 -3.74 38.37 -0.70
C LYS A 321 -3.13 39.75 -0.57
N LYS A 322 -3.16 40.51 -1.66
CA LYS A 322 -2.66 41.89 -1.71
C LYS A 322 -3.73 42.81 -2.25
N TYR A 323 -3.86 43.99 -1.64
CA TYR A 323 -4.65 45.08 -2.16
C TYR A 323 -3.74 46.27 -2.46
N GLU A 324 -3.70 46.70 -3.72
CA GLU A 324 -3.00 47.92 -4.12
C GLU A 324 -3.93 49.12 -4.09
N LYS A 325 -3.48 50.23 -3.50
CA LYS A 325 -4.26 51.45 -3.28
C LYS A 325 -5.47 51.24 -2.37
N TYR A 326 -5.27 50.47 -1.30
CA TYR A 326 -6.22 50.31 -0.20
C TYR A 326 -5.53 50.55 1.14
N TYR A 327 -6.32 50.84 2.17
CA TYR A 327 -5.87 50.88 3.56
C TYR A 327 -6.99 50.42 4.49
N ILE A 328 -6.64 50.01 5.70
CA ILE A 328 -7.62 49.64 6.73
C ILE A 328 -7.89 50.88 7.57
N HIS A 329 -9.12 51.40 7.56
CA HIS A 329 -9.45 52.63 8.30
C HIS A 329 -9.39 52.40 9.82
N TYR A 330 -8.65 53.24 10.56
CA TYR A 330 -8.39 52.98 11.98
C TYR A 330 -9.64 52.91 12.86
N ASP A 331 -10.61 53.80 12.68
CA ASP A 331 -11.77 53.85 13.58
C ASP A 331 -12.87 52.83 13.22
N SER A 332 -12.88 52.30 12.00
CA SER A 332 -13.96 51.46 11.48
C SER A 332 -13.52 50.06 11.06
N PHE A 333 -12.21 49.83 10.96
CA PHE A 333 -11.58 48.60 10.52
C PHE A 333 -12.07 48.08 9.16
N ASN A 334 -12.61 48.96 8.32
CA ASN A 334 -12.97 48.62 6.95
C ASN A 334 -11.76 48.79 6.02
N ILE A 335 -11.65 47.90 5.05
CA ILE A 335 -10.75 48.01 3.90
C ILE A 335 -11.35 49.02 2.93
N VAL A 336 -10.67 50.15 2.74
CA VAL A 336 -11.15 51.29 1.95
C VAL A 336 -10.17 51.60 0.83
N GLN A 337 -10.70 51.82 -0.38
CA GLN A 337 -9.90 52.23 -1.53
C GLN A 337 -9.38 53.67 -1.33
N THR A 338 -8.17 53.93 -1.79
CA THR A 338 -7.53 55.25 -1.72
C THR A 338 -6.88 55.61 -3.05
N THR A 339 -6.59 56.89 -3.25
CA THR A 339 -5.76 57.37 -4.35
C THR A 339 -4.27 57.47 -3.97
N SER A 340 -3.95 57.28 -2.69
CA SER A 340 -2.58 57.30 -2.17
C SER A 340 -1.84 55.96 -2.36
N SER A 341 -0.51 55.98 -2.33
CA SER A 341 0.36 54.81 -2.53
C SER A 341 0.38 53.85 -1.34
N ARG A 342 -0.78 53.35 -0.92
CA ARG A 342 -0.93 52.38 0.18
C ARG A 342 -1.26 50.99 -0.30
N GLY A 343 -0.81 50.00 0.44
CA GLY A 343 -1.12 48.61 0.20
C GLY A 343 -1.57 47.91 1.47
N ILE A 344 -2.31 46.81 1.29
CA ILE A 344 -2.58 45.86 2.35
C ILE A 344 -2.04 44.51 1.90
N ASN A 345 -1.17 43.91 2.71
CA ASN A 345 -0.76 42.53 2.57
C ASN A 345 -1.47 41.69 3.64
N ILE A 346 -2.15 40.63 3.23
CA ILE A 346 -2.83 39.69 4.12
C ILE A 346 -2.00 38.42 4.20
N TYR A 347 -1.73 37.95 5.41
CA TYR A 347 -0.97 36.75 5.72
C TYR A 347 -1.88 35.74 6.41
N LYS A 348 -1.67 34.45 6.14
CA LYS A 348 -2.31 33.38 6.90
C LYS A 348 -1.56 33.20 8.22
N VAL A 349 -2.28 33.18 9.33
CA VAL A 349 -1.71 33.03 10.68
C VAL A 349 -2.48 31.98 11.46
N LEU A 350 -1.79 31.36 12.41
CA LEU A 350 -2.38 30.49 13.42
C LEU A 350 -2.59 31.30 14.70
N GLY A 351 -3.83 31.28 15.21
CA GLY A 351 -4.19 31.92 16.47
C GLY A 351 -3.36 31.38 17.64
N GLY A 352 -2.99 32.26 18.56
CA GLY A 352 -2.14 31.96 19.71
C GLY A 352 -0.63 32.05 19.46
N ASN A 353 -0.18 32.10 18.21
CA ASN A 353 1.25 32.19 17.88
C ASN A 353 1.77 33.63 17.88
N THR A 354 3.05 33.80 18.21
CA THR A 354 3.72 35.11 18.08
C THR A 354 4.23 35.30 16.65
N TYR A 355 4.19 36.53 16.15
CA TYR A 355 4.72 36.96 14.86
C TYR A 355 5.48 38.27 15.03
N LYS A 356 6.62 38.38 14.37
CA LYS A 356 7.41 39.61 14.27
C LYS A 356 7.13 40.29 12.94
N LEU A 357 6.65 41.53 13.01
CA LEU A 357 6.26 42.36 11.89
C LEU A 357 7.35 43.41 11.67
N ASP A 358 7.92 43.40 10.49
CA ASP A 358 8.90 44.36 9.99
C ASP A 358 8.25 45.14 8.84
N ILE A 359 7.72 46.32 9.16
CA ILE A 359 6.93 47.15 8.23
C ILE A 359 7.76 48.38 7.88
N PRO A 360 8.18 48.57 6.61
CA PRO A 360 9.01 49.70 6.22
C PRO A 360 8.36 51.06 6.51
N LEU A 361 7.06 51.20 6.25
CA LEU A 361 6.24 52.35 6.65
C LEU A 361 4.80 51.86 6.91
N ASN A 362 4.29 52.02 8.12
CA ASN A 362 3.01 51.43 8.59
C ASN A 362 1.73 52.16 8.14
N GLY A 363 1.74 52.83 6.98
CA GLY A 363 0.66 53.71 6.56
C GLY A 363 0.55 54.96 7.44
N ASN A 364 -0.53 55.74 7.36
CA ASN A 364 -0.64 57.04 8.03
C ASN A 364 -1.70 57.10 9.14
N SER A 365 -1.93 58.29 9.71
CA SER A 365 -2.83 58.50 10.85
C SER A 365 -4.30 58.12 10.63
N TYR A 366 -4.73 57.89 9.38
CA TYR A 366 -6.08 57.39 9.06
C TYR A 366 -6.15 55.86 8.98
N ALA A 367 -5.01 55.16 8.96
CA ALA A 367 -4.92 53.71 8.82
C ALA A 367 -4.58 53.02 10.15
N THR A 368 -4.97 51.75 10.30
CA THR A 368 -4.36 50.85 11.29
C THR A 368 -3.19 50.09 10.67
N THR A 369 -2.16 49.86 11.46
CA THR A 369 -0.95 49.12 11.06
C THR A 369 -1.29 47.68 10.73
N TYR A 370 -2.15 47.05 11.54
CA TYR A 370 -2.63 45.69 11.32
C TYR A 370 -4.07 45.49 11.83
N ALA A 371 -4.72 44.45 11.33
CA ALA A 371 -6.04 43.97 11.77
C ALA A 371 -6.21 42.48 11.40
N TYR A 372 -7.26 41.82 11.91
CA TYR A 372 -7.55 40.43 11.60
C TYR A 372 -8.71 40.28 10.61
N LEU A 373 -8.80 39.12 9.95
CA LEU A 373 -9.98 38.73 9.17
C LEU A 373 -10.32 37.27 9.46
N ASP A 374 -11.62 36.96 9.50
CA ASP A 374 -12.14 35.59 9.56
C ASP A 374 -12.25 34.95 8.16
N ASP A 375 -12.37 35.79 7.13
CA ASP A 375 -12.52 35.39 5.74
C ASP A 375 -11.72 36.31 4.81
N LEU A 376 -11.11 35.75 3.76
CA LEU A 376 -10.21 36.44 2.83
C LEU A 376 -10.93 37.46 1.94
N ASP A 377 -12.24 37.29 1.75
CA ASP A 377 -13.07 38.14 0.90
C ASP A 377 -13.85 39.21 1.68
N SER A 378 -13.75 39.21 3.01
CA SER A 378 -14.34 40.27 3.83
C SER A 378 -13.63 41.61 3.62
N LEU A 379 -14.43 42.68 3.44
CA LEU A 379 -13.95 44.06 3.46
C LEU A 379 -14.01 44.69 4.86
N GLN A 380 -14.56 43.97 5.83
CA GLN A 380 -14.60 44.37 7.23
C GLN A 380 -13.61 43.52 8.03
N CYS A 381 -12.60 44.17 8.61
CA CYS A 381 -11.64 43.53 9.49
C CYS A 381 -12.14 43.51 10.94
N VAL A 382 -11.59 42.59 11.71
CA VAL A 382 -11.72 42.53 13.16
C VAL A 382 -10.59 43.35 13.79
N ALA A 383 -10.95 44.23 14.73
CA ALA A 383 -9.99 45.04 15.45
C ALA A 383 -9.14 44.16 16.38
N PRO A 384 -7.80 44.32 16.40
CA PRO A 384 -6.96 43.63 17.38
C PRO A 384 -7.18 44.22 18.78
N SER A 385 -6.79 43.49 19.82
CA SER A 385 -6.88 43.94 21.21
C SER A 385 -6.08 45.23 21.45
N ASP A 386 -4.93 45.37 20.77
CA ASP A 386 -4.02 46.52 20.85
C ASP A 386 -3.77 47.14 19.46
N PRO A 387 -4.71 47.93 18.92
CA PRO A 387 -4.61 48.51 17.58
C PRO A 387 -3.56 49.63 17.52
N ILE A 388 -2.75 49.63 16.47
CA ILE A 388 -1.67 50.60 16.27
C ILE A 388 -2.00 51.52 15.10
N ARG A 389 -2.19 52.81 15.39
CA ARG A 389 -2.47 53.82 14.36
C ARG A 389 -1.22 54.06 13.50
N GLY A 390 -1.39 54.10 12.18
CA GLY A 390 -0.30 54.37 11.24
C GLY A 390 0.32 55.76 11.45
N SER A 391 1.61 55.90 11.18
CA SER A 391 2.34 57.16 11.43
C SER A 391 3.32 57.56 10.32
N GLU A 392 3.35 56.83 9.21
CA GLU A 392 4.35 56.91 8.14
C GLU A 392 5.77 56.71 8.69
N SER A 393 5.93 55.75 9.60
CA SER A 393 7.22 55.38 10.19
C SER A 393 7.49 53.89 10.04
N PRO A 394 8.76 53.47 10.01
CA PRO A 394 9.10 52.06 10.14
C PRO A 394 8.63 51.50 11.48
N VAL A 395 8.10 50.28 11.45
CA VAL A 395 7.60 49.57 12.63
C VAL A 395 8.21 48.18 12.67
N ASN A 396 8.87 47.86 13.78
CA ASN A 396 9.34 46.52 14.12
C ASN A 396 8.68 46.12 15.45
N ILE A 397 7.71 45.22 15.41
CA ILE A 397 6.93 44.81 16.58
C ILE A 397 6.70 43.30 16.57
N GLU A 398 6.55 42.73 17.77
CA GLU A 398 6.03 41.38 17.92
C GLU A 398 4.57 41.46 18.38
N ILE A 399 3.71 40.68 17.72
CA ILE A 399 2.30 40.53 18.09
C ILE A 399 2.00 39.06 18.33
N LYS A 400 1.10 38.76 19.26
CA LYS A 400 0.50 37.43 19.38
C LYS A 400 -0.77 37.42 18.56
N ALA A 401 -0.86 36.58 17.53
CA ALA A 401 -2.08 36.47 16.74
C ALA A 401 -3.21 36.01 17.64
N GLU A 402 -4.30 36.76 17.63
CA GLU A 402 -5.55 36.34 18.28
C GLU A 402 -6.20 35.22 17.47
N ASP A 403 -7.29 34.64 17.97
CA ASP A 403 -7.93 33.45 17.38
C ASP A 403 -8.69 33.76 16.08
N HIS A 404 -7.92 34.18 15.07
CA HIS A 404 -8.37 34.56 13.73
C HIS A 404 -7.40 34.01 12.68
N PRO A 405 -7.91 33.52 11.53
CA PRO A 405 -7.10 32.83 10.52
C PRO A 405 -6.20 33.73 9.67
N TYR A 406 -6.45 35.04 9.63
CA TYR A 406 -5.73 35.98 8.75
C TYR A 406 -5.31 37.26 9.46
N LEU A 407 -4.10 37.73 9.14
CA LEU A 407 -3.49 38.98 9.59
C LEU A 407 -3.30 39.91 8.39
N ALA A 408 -3.99 41.05 8.37
CA ALA A 408 -3.82 42.07 7.36
C ALA A 408 -2.92 43.20 7.86
N ILE A 409 -1.93 43.59 7.06
CA ILE A 409 -0.95 44.63 7.37
C ILE A 409 -1.05 45.76 6.36
N CYS A 410 -1.27 46.98 6.86
CA CYS A 410 -1.27 48.19 6.04
C CYS A 410 0.14 48.76 5.94
N TYR A 411 0.54 49.16 4.74
CA TYR A 411 1.86 49.75 4.51
C TYR A 411 1.84 50.78 3.37
N THR A 412 2.90 51.59 3.29
CA THR A 412 3.13 52.54 2.20
C THR A 412 4.02 51.89 1.13
N MET A 413 3.50 51.73 -0.09
CA MET A 413 4.10 50.89 -1.14
C MET A 413 5.43 51.43 -1.69
N THR A 414 5.72 52.73 -1.52
CA THR A 414 6.93 53.37 -2.08
C THR A 414 8.23 52.96 -1.39
N ASN A 415 8.15 52.29 -0.24
CA ASN A 415 9.30 52.04 0.64
C ASN A 415 9.54 50.55 0.94
N GLY A 416 8.92 49.66 0.16
CA GLY A 416 9.03 48.21 0.31
C GLY A 416 7.83 47.59 1.01
N GLU A 417 7.71 46.27 0.89
CA GLU A 417 6.62 45.50 1.49
C GLU A 417 6.92 45.10 2.94
N PRO A 418 5.88 44.87 3.76
CA PRO A 418 6.04 44.33 5.10
C PRO A 418 6.57 42.88 5.07
N SER A 419 7.40 42.55 6.05
CA SER A 419 7.87 41.20 6.34
C SER A 419 7.23 40.71 7.63
N VAL A 420 6.70 39.50 7.62
CA VAL A 420 6.14 38.85 8.82
C VAL A 420 6.91 37.57 9.06
N THR A 421 7.47 37.40 10.25
CA THR A 421 8.24 36.22 10.62
C THR A 421 7.68 35.58 11.89
N THR A 422 7.85 34.27 12.08
CA THR A 422 7.47 33.60 13.33
C THR A 422 8.68 33.54 14.28
N PRO A 423 8.59 34.00 15.54
CA PRO A 423 9.58 33.68 16.56
C PRO A 423 9.51 32.17 16.88
N ASN A 424 10.67 31.53 16.90
CA ASN A 424 10.87 30.08 17.00
C ASN A 424 10.28 29.45 18.27
N ASN A 425 9.02 29.00 18.23
CA ASN A 425 8.42 28.08 19.21
C ASN A 425 7.39 27.15 18.55
N MET A 426 7.69 26.57 17.39
CA MET A 426 6.90 25.45 16.89
C MET A 426 7.21 24.24 17.76
N ASN A 427 6.23 23.79 18.56
CA ASN A 427 6.36 22.55 19.30
C ASN A 427 6.22 21.35 18.34
N GLU A 428 6.76 20.21 18.75
CA GLU A 428 6.81 18.94 18.03
C GLU A 428 5.44 18.52 17.46
N GLU A 429 4.37 18.77 18.22
CA GLU A 429 2.99 18.46 17.86
C GLU A 429 2.48 19.28 16.67
N THR A 430 2.80 20.59 16.63
CA THR A 430 2.37 21.49 15.54
C THR A 430 3.07 21.13 14.23
N VAL A 431 4.36 20.79 14.30
CA VAL A 431 5.15 20.36 13.14
C VAL A 431 4.65 19.01 12.60
N THR A 432 4.35 18.06 13.48
CA THR A 432 3.80 16.75 13.12
C THR A 432 2.47 16.87 12.38
N ASN A 433 1.59 17.77 12.84
CA ASN A 433 0.27 17.96 12.24
C ASN A 433 0.33 18.66 10.87
N ILE A 434 1.30 19.57 10.67
CA ILE A 434 1.54 20.23 9.39
C ILE A 434 2.11 19.24 8.36
N VAL A 435 3.08 18.40 8.77
CA VAL A 435 3.66 17.35 7.92
C VAL A 435 2.62 16.31 7.52
N LYS A 436 1.77 15.87 8.45
CA LYS A 436 0.65 14.95 8.13
C LYS A 436 -0.31 15.54 7.11
N LYS A 437 -0.71 16.80 7.30
CA LYS A 437 -1.67 17.48 6.42
C LYS A 437 -1.14 17.69 5.01
N GLU A 438 0.14 17.99 4.85
CA GLU A 438 0.72 18.19 3.51
C GLU A 438 1.16 16.90 2.82
N LEU A 439 1.41 15.81 3.58
CA LEU A 439 1.49 14.46 3.01
C LEU A 439 0.14 14.00 2.43
N GLU A 440 -0.98 14.41 3.04
CA GLU A 440 -2.33 14.16 2.53
C GLU A 440 -2.65 15.00 1.27
N GLU A 441 -2.09 16.22 1.15
CA GLU A 441 -2.39 17.17 0.08
C GLU A 441 -1.44 17.06 -1.16
N SER A 442 -0.25 16.45 -1.05
CA SER A 442 0.81 16.47 -2.10
C SER A 442 0.91 15.23 -3.02
N GLY A 443 0.07 14.20 -2.86
CA GLY A 443 -0.08 13.14 -3.87
C GLY A 443 1.14 12.23 -4.11
N VAL A 444 2.07 12.11 -3.15
CA VAL A 444 3.18 11.15 -3.20
C VAL A 444 2.63 9.73 -3.01
N SER A 445 2.54 8.95 -4.10
CA SER A 445 2.29 7.51 -4.03
C SER A 445 3.52 6.74 -4.47
N LEU A 446 4.17 6.07 -3.52
CA LEU A 446 4.74 4.75 -3.73
C LEU A 446 4.26 3.83 -2.61
N LEU A 447 2.91 3.75 -2.43
CA LEU A 447 2.17 2.69 -1.73
C LEU A 447 0.69 3.04 -1.46
N ASN A 448 0.00 3.81 -2.32
CA ASN A 448 -1.45 3.96 -2.15
C ASN A 448 -2.14 2.60 -2.32
N GLY A 449 -2.52 1.99 -1.19
CA GLY A 449 -3.52 0.92 -1.12
C GLY A 449 -3.07 -0.47 -0.67
N ILE A 450 -1.77 -0.74 -0.47
CA ILE A 450 -1.33 -2.06 0.04
C ILE A 450 -1.38 -2.07 1.58
N ASP A 451 -2.20 -2.95 2.13
CA ASP A 451 -2.31 -3.23 3.57
C ASP A 451 -2.47 -4.76 3.75
N MET A 452 -2.54 -5.22 4.99
CA MET A 452 -2.74 -6.62 5.34
C MET A 452 -3.66 -6.72 6.55
N LEU A 453 -4.71 -7.52 6.49
CA LEU A 453 -5.54 -7.86 7.63
C LEU A 453 -5.03 -9.16 8.26
N LEU A 454 -4.79 -9.16 9.55
CA LEU A 454 -4.46 -10.38 10.29
C LEU A 454 -4.96 -10.24 11.73
N PRO A 455 -5.67 -11.22 12.30
CA PRO A 455 -6.02 -11.21 13.72
C PRO A 455 -4.79 -11.53 14.57
N ASP A 456 -4.79 -11.12 15.84
CA ASP A 456 -3.68 -11.38 16.77
C ASP A 456 -3.45 -12.88 17.01
N GLU A 457 -4.51 -13.69 16.90
CA GLU A 457 -4.48 -15.14 17.11
C GLU A 457 -5.33 -15.88 16.06
N ILE A 458 -4.80 -16.98 15.53
CA ILE A 458 -5.51 -17.97 14.70
C ILE A 458 -5.40 -19.34 15.37
N VAL A 459 -6.52 -20.07 15.44
CA VAL A 459 -6.56 -21.39 16.08
C VAL A 459 -6.23 -22.48 15.05
N ALA A 460 -5.31 -23.38 15.39
CA ALA A 460 -5.07 -24.60 14.65
C ALA A 460 -5.46 -25.80 15.53
N VAL A 461 -6.05 -26.84 14.94
CA VAL A 461 -6.50 -28.03 15.68
C VAL A 461 -5.62 -29.22 15.31
N GLU A 462 -5.26 -30.02 16.31
CA GLU A 462 -4.51 -31.27 16.12
C GLU A 462 -5.10 -32.14 14.99
N GLY A 463 -4.28 -32.47 13.99
CA GLY A 463 -4.65 -33.30 12.85
C GLY A 463 -5.53 -32.62 11.80
N ASP A 464 -5.85 -31.34 11.97
CA ASP A 464 -6.63 -30.54 11.02
C ASP A 464 -5.72 -29.57 10.26
N SER A 465 -5.93 -29.42 8.95
CA SER A 465 -5.02 -28.63 8.10
C SER A 465 -5.47 -27.18 8.02
N LEU A 466 -4.77 -26.28 8.73
CA LEU A 466 -4.96 -24.83 8.63
C LEU A 466 -4.38 -24.33 7.30
N GLN A 467 -5.11 -23.44 6.62
CA GLN A 467 -4.64 -22.69 5.46
C GLN A 467 -5.00 -21.22 5.61
N ILE A 468 -4.08 -20.31 5.30
CA ILE A 468 -4.29 -18.85 5.33
C ILE A 468 -3.97 -18.30 3.94
N PHE A 469 -4.95 -17.69 3.28
CA PHE A 469 -4.84 -17.31 1.86
C PHE A 469 -4.44 -15.83 1.67
N TRP A 470 -3.37 -15.60 0.92
CA TRP A 470 -2.81 -14.25 0.71
C TRP A 470 -3.78 -13.27 0.09
N ARG A 471 -4.65 -13.71 -0.83
CA ARG A 471 -5.66 -12.85 -1.45
C ARG A 471 -6.72 -12.35 -0.49
N SER A 472 -7.02 -13.14 0.53
CA SER A 472 -8.00 -12.76 1.54
C SER A 472 -7.41 -11.77 2.53
N ILE A 473 -6.14 -11.95 2.91
CA ILE A 473 -5.51 -11.14 3.95
C ILE A 473 -4.73 -9.93 3.44
N ILE A 474 -4.26 -9.90 2.19
CA ILE A 474 -3.52 -8.74 1.65
C ILE A 474 -4.49 -7.86 0.87
N GLN A 475 -4.61 -6.60 1.31
CA GLN A 475 -5.35 -5.58 0.59
C GLN A 475 -4.56 -5.16 -0.66
N ALA A 476 -4.74 -5.87 -1.76
CA ALA A 476 -4.12 -5.56 -3.04
C ALA A 476 -5.05 -5.95 -4.19
N VAL A 477 -4.98 -5.22 -5.30
CA VAL A 477 -5.71 -5.60 -6.54
C VAL A 477 -5.31 -7.02 -6.96
N ASN A 478 -4.01 -7.32 -6.91
CA ASN A 478 -3.50 -8.67 -7.01
C ASN A 478 -2.30 -8.84 -6.06
N PRO A 479 -2.44 -9.60 -4.97
CA PRO A 479 -1.35 -9.81 -4.01
C PRO A 479 -0.18 -10.58 -4.60
N TYR A 480 -0.41 -11.39 -5.64
CA TYR A 480 0.62 -12.23 -6.26
C TYR A 480 1.57 -11.45 -7.17
N ASN A 481 1.35 -10.15 -7.34
CA ASN A 481 2.32 -9.25 -7.98
C ASN A 481 3.45 -8.85 -7.03
N PHE A 482 3.31 -9.17 -5.74
CA PHE A 482 4.31 -8.88 -4.71
C PHE A 482 5.00 -10.17 -4.27
N ASP A 483 6.18 -10.01 -3.69
CA ASP A 483 6.89 -11.10 -3.06
C ASP A 483 6.37 -11.29 -1.63
N VAL A 484 5.49 -12.27 -1.44
CA VAL A 484 4.83 -12.57 -0.17
C VAL A 484 5.53 -13.73 0.51
N ILE A 485 6.00 -13.53 1.74
CA ILE A 485 6.68 -14.54 2.54
C ILE A 485 5.97 -14.73 3.88
N GLY A 486 5.59 -15.98 4.16
CA GLY A 486 5.24 -16.42 5.51
C GLY A 486 6.44 -17.07 6.19
N VAL A 487 6.85 -16.56 7.34
CA VAL A 487 7.93 -17.10 8.19
C VAL A 487 7.32 -17.60 9.50
N CYS A 488 7.44 -18.91 9.73
CA CYS A 488 7.00 -19.56 10.96
C CYS A 488 7.88 -20.80 11.23
N PRO A 489 8.15 -21.16 12.50
CA PRO A 489 8.88 -22.39 12.81
C PRO A 489 8.16 -23.69 12.38
N VAL A 490 6.86 -23.60 12.10
CA VAL A 490 6.01 -24.70 11.66
C VAL A 490 5.27 -24.35 10.36
N GLY A 491 4.75 -25.37 9.69
CA GLY A 491 4.01 -25.20 8.44
C GLY A 491 4.89 -24.93 7.22
N LYS A 492 4.26 -24.50 6.13
CA LYS A 492 4.86 -24.25 4.82
C LYS A 492 4.23 -23.01 4.19
N SER A 493 5.06 -22.15 3.61
CA SER A 493 4.63 -21.00 2.82
C SER A 493 4.63 -21.36 1.33
N TYR A 494 3.49 -21.19 0.67
CA TYR A 494 3.30 -21.41 -0.76
C TYR A 494 2.91 -20.08 -1.44
N PRO A 495 3.01 -19.99 -2.79
CA PRO A 495 2.72 -18.75 -3.52
C PRO A 495 1.31 -18.18 -3.29
N ARG A 496 0.33 -19.00 -2.91
CA ARG A 496 -1.07 -18.57 -2.70
C ARG A 496 -1.49 -18.51 -1.22
N TYR A 497 -0.82 -19.27 -0.36
CA TYR A 497 -1.23 -19.46 1.03
C TYR A 497 -0.11 -20.00 1.92
N TYR A 498 -0.25 -19.81 3.22
CA TYR A 498 0.45 -20.59 4.24
C TYR A 498 -0.40 -21.82 4.65
N THR A 499 0.24 -22.93 5.00
CA THR A 499 -0.47 -24.09 5.54
C THR A 499 0.30 -24.80 6.66
N TYR A 500 -0.44 -25.34 7.62
CA TYR A 500 0.09 -26.11 8.73
C TYR A 500 -0.93 -27.15 9.21
N THR A 501 -0.48 -28.39 9.41
CA THR A 501 -1.26 -29.47 10.02
C THR A 501 -0.59 -29.83 11.34
N PRO A 502 -1.14 -29.41 12.50
CA PRO A 502 -0.54 -29.70 13.80
C PRO A 502 -0.55 -31.20 14.12
N ILE A 503 0.48 -31.66 14.83
CA ILE A 503 0.55 -33.03 15.35
C ILE A 503 0.18 -33.08 16.83
N ILE A 504 -0.06 -34.28 17.38
CA ILE A 504 -0.43 -34.49 18.80
C ILE A 504 0.54 -33.79 19.76
N GLY A 505 1.83 -33.82 19.44
CA GLY A 505 2.88 -33.19 20.24
C GLY A 505 2.86 -31.67 20.26
N ASP A 506 2.00 -31.01 19.48
CA ASP A 506 1.89 -29.56 19.39
C ASP A 506 0.77 -28.95 20.25
N ASN A 507 -0.10 -29.77 20.84
CA ASN A 507 -1.20 -29.28 21.67
C ASN A 507 -0.73 -28.32 22.78
N GLY A 508 -1.39 -27.17 22.90
CA GLY A 508 -1.08 -26.12 23.88
C GLY A 508 0.10 -25.22 23.50
N LYS A 509 0.79 -25.49 22.38
CA LYS A 509 1.87 -24.62 21.89
C LYS A 509 1.31 -23.43 21.11
N THR A 510 2.12 -22.38 21.08
CA THR A 510 1.89 -21.19 20.25
C THR A 510 3.08 -20.99 19.32
N TYR A 511 2.81 -20.53 18.10
CA TYR A 511 3.83 -20.21 17.10
C TYR A 511 3.54 -18.87 16.47
N THR A 512 4.53 -17.98 16.41
CA THR A 512 4.40 -16.72 15.67
C THR A 512 4.54 -17.01 14.16
N LEU A 513 3.53 -16.63 13.39
CA LEU A 513 3.59 -16.54 11.94
C LEU A 513 3.76 -15.07 11.56
N LYS A 514 4.92 -14.74 10.97
CA LYS A 514 5.22 -13.43 10.40
C LYS A 514 4.94 -13.46 8.90
N ILE A 515 4.26 -12.46 8.39
CA ILE A 515 3.95 -12.34 6.96
C ILE A 515 4.53 -11.01 6.47
N GLN A 516 5.41 -11.09 5.48
CA GLN A 516 6.04 -9.96 4.81
C GLN A 516 5.52 -9.87 3.38
N VAL A 517 5.12 -8.66 2.97
CA VAL A 517 4.94 -8.32 1.56
C VAL A 517 6.12 -7.44 1.15
N ARG A 518 6.86 -7.87 0.15
CA ARG A 518 8.08 -7.23 -0.30
C ARG A 518 7.96 -6.74 -1.73
N ASN A 519 8.68 -5.66 -2.03
CA ASN A 519 8.80 -5.12 -3.37
C ASN A 519 9.82 -5.93 -4.18
N ASN A 520 9.95 -5.66 -5.48
CA ASN A 520 10.85 -6.38 -6.38
C ASN A 520 12.34 -6.27 -6.01
N ASP A 521 12.72 -5.24 -5.26
CA ASP A 521 14.07 -5.06 -4.71
C ASP A 521 14.27 -5.75 -3.35
N THR A 522 13.29 -6.56 -2.92
CA THR A 522 13.20 -7.26 -1.63
C THR A 522 13.00 -6.36 -0.40
N SER A 523 12.81 -5.06 -0.59
CA SER A 523 12.42 -4.16 0.51
C SER A 523 11.05 -4.56 1.06
N ILE A 524 10.90 -4.54 2.39
CA ILE A 524 9.65 -4.87 3.06
C ILE A 524 8.69 -3.69 2.92
N MET A 525 7.53 -3.93 2.30
CA MET A 525 6.47 -2.94 2.11
C MET A 525 5.50 -2.93 3.29
N ILE A 526 5.11 -4.13 3.75
CA ILE A 526 4.32 -4.33 4.96
C ILE A 526 4.71 -5.64 5.63
N GLU A 527 4.72 -5.65 6.95
CA GLU A 527 4.95 -6.82 7.79
C GLU A 527 3.90 -6.85 8.90
N LYS A 528 3.26 -8.01 9.10
CA LYS A 528 2.38 -8.26 10.26
C LYS A 528 2.65 -9.65 10.83
N GLU A 529 2.28 -9.86 12.08
CA GLU A 529 2.44 -11.12 12.79
C GLU A 529 1.12 -11.58 13.40
N THR A 530 0.93 -12.89 13.50
CA THR A 530 -0.18 -13.52 14.25
C THR A 530 0.34 -14.70 15.04
N THR A 531 -0.37 -15.04 16.11
CA THR A 531 -0.10 -16.23 16.91
C THR A 531 -0.96 -17.39 16.41
N ILE A 532 -0.32 -18.46 15.92
CA ILE A 532 -0.98 -19.73 15.71
C ILE A 532 -1.05 -20.45 17.06
N LYS A 533 -2.26 -20.59 17.61
CA LYS A 533 -2.52 -21.34 18.85
C LYS A 533 -3.00 -22.75 18.52
N VAL A 534 -2.25 -23.76 18.94
CA VAL A 534 -2.61 -25.16 18.70
C VAL A 534 -3.45 -25.69 19.86
N VAL A 535 -4.62 -26.25 19.53
CA VAL A 535 -5.53 -26.89 20.48
C VAL A 535 -5.79 -28.35 20.11
N SER A 536 -6.20 -29.15 21.09
CA SER A 536 -6.65 -30.52 20.86
C SER A 536 -7.95 -30.58 20.08
N LYS A 537 -8.25 -31.74 19.49
CA LYS A 537 -9.60 -32.03 18.98
C LYS A 537 -10.62 -31.88 20.12
N PRO A 538 -11.82 -31.34 19.84
CA PRO A 538 -12.85 -31.19 20.85
C PRO A 538 -13.32 -32.57 21.33
N SER A 539 -13.79 -32.61 22.56
CA SER A 539 -14.36 -33.80 23.19
C SER A 539 -15.87 -33.65 23.39
N SER A 540 -16.56 -34.74 23.71
CA SER A 540 -18.02 -34.66 23.94
C SER A 540 -18.29 -33.80 25.17
N PRO A 541 -19.15 -32.78 25.09
CA PRO A 541 -19.60 -32.03 26.25
C PRO A 541 -20.18 -32.96 27.32
N LEU A 542 -19.99 -32.61 28.59
CA LEU A 542 -20.49 -33.43 29.72
C LEU A 542 -22.02 -33.48 29.77
N SER A 543 -22.67 -32.43 29.27
CA SER A 543 -24.13 -32.31 29.14
C SER A 543 -24.51 -31.84 27.74
N LEU A 544 -25.77 -32.08 27.34
CA LEU A 544 -26.29 -31.62 26.06
C LEU A 544 -26.10 -30.11 25.92
N ILE A 545 -25.39 -29.68 24.88
CA ILE A 545 -25.32 -28.29 24.47
C ILE A 545 -26.16 -28.06 23.21
N LYS A 546 -26.78 -26.88 23.13
CA LYS A 546 -27.58 -26.45 21.99
C LYS A 546 -26.89 -25.32 21.24
N ILE A 547 -26.63 -25.58 19.96
CA ILE A 547 -25.92 -24.68 19.06
C ILE A 547 -26.93 -24.02 18.11
N LEU A 548 -27.10 -22.71 18.22
CA LEU A 548 -27.89 -21.91 17.28
C LEU A 548 -26.98 -21.27 16.25
N CYS A 549 -27.14 -21.63 14.98
CA CYS A 549 -26.42 -21.00 13.88
C CYS A 549 -27.29 -19.91 13.23
N VAL A 550 -26.79 -18.67 13.22
CA VAL A 550 -27.51 -17.48 12.76
C VAL A 550 -26.85 -16.90 11.50
N GLY A 551 -27.65 -16.47 10.52
CA GLY A 551 -27.10 -15.78 9.34
C GLY A 551 -28.12 -15.29 8.31
N ALA A 552 -27.65 -15.14 7.07
CA ALA A 552 -28.45 -14.70 5.93
C ALA A 552 -28.49 -15.75 4.81
N SER A 553 -28.41 -15.36 3.54
CA SER A 553 -28.56 -16.26 2.40
C SER A 553 -27.47 -17.35 2.31
N ALA A 554 -26.21 -17.02 2.62
CA ALA A 554 -25.11 -17.99 2.65
C ALA A 554 -25.26 -19.05 3.76
N THR A 555 -26.05 -18.76 4.80
CA THR A 555 -26.36 -19.67 5.91
C THR A 555 -27.66 -20.43 5.68
N ALA A 556 -28.63 -19.81 5.00
CA ALA A 556 -29.98 -20.36 4.81
C ALA A 556 -30.02 -21.68 4.02
N ASN A 557 -29.00 -22.00 3.21
CA ASN A 557 -28.91 -23.29 2.54
C ASN A 557 -28.61 -24.45 3.50
N GLY A 558 -27.97 -24.17 4.64
CA GLY A 558 -27.55 -25.13 5.64
C GLY A 558 -26.24 -25.88 5.33
N GLU A 559 -25.52 -25.55 4.25
CA GLU A 559 -24.34 -26.32 3.79
C GLU A 559 -23.21 -26.33 4.83
N TRP A 560 -22.74 -25.15 5.27
CA TRP A 560 -21.63 -25.07 6.23
C TRP A 560 -22.03 -25.59 7.62
N ILE A 561 -23.29 -25.41 8.01
CA ILE A 561 -23.80 -25.88 9.31
C ILE A 561 -23.88 -27.41 9.31
N TYR A 562 -24.37 -27.98 8.21
CA TYR A 562 -24.41 -29.43 8.05
C TYR A 562 -23.02 -30.03 8.14
N GLU A 563 -22.03 -29.43 7.48
CA GLU A 563 -20.65 -29.90 7.56
C GLU A 563 -20.05 -29.75 8.96
N LEU A 564 -20.28 -28.62 9.63
CA LEU A 564 -19.84 -28.44 11.02
C LEU A 564 -20.48 -29.51 11.94
N LYS A 565 -21.79 -29.76 11.79
CA LYS A 565 -22.50 -30.82 12.51
C LYS A 565 -21.92 -32.19 12.19
N ARG A 566 -21.62 -32.49 10.92
CA ARG A 566 -21.00 -33.76 10.49
C ARG A 566 -19.65 -33.96 11.15
N ARG A 567 -18.75 -32.97 11.02
CA ARG A 567 -17.41 -33.00 11.61
C ARG A 567 -17.45 -33.24 13.12
N LEU A 568 -18.41 -32.65 13.83
CA LEU A 568 -18.54 -32.82 15.27
C LEU A 568 -19.20 -34.17 15.64
N THR A 569 -20.33 -34.52 15.04
CA THR A 569 -21.23 -35.56 15.60
C THR A 569 -21.23 -36.89 14.85
N MET A 570 -20.77 -36.93 13.61
CA MET A 570 -20.71 -38.16 12.81
C MET A 570 -19.32 -38.81 12.93
N SER A 571 -19.21 -40.10 12.60
CA SER A 571 -17.94 -40.84 12.55
C SER A 571 -17.57 -41.27 11.12
N ASP A 572 -18.07 -40.52 10.14
CA ASP A 572 -17.87 -40.74 8.71
C ASP A 572 -16.66 -39.95 8.16
N GLY A 573 -16.45 -39.99 6.84
CA GLY A 573 -15.32 -39.37 6.16
C GLY A 573 -14.16 -40.34 5.92
N ASP A 574 -13.23 -39.96 5.04
CA ASP A 574 -12.10 -40.81 4.64
C ASP A 574 -10.76 -40.41 5.30
N GLY A 575 -10.77 -39.34 6.10
CA GLY A 575 -9.61 -38.85 6.84
C GLY A 575 -8.68 -37.98 6.01
N THR A 576 -9.03 -37.67 4.76
CA THR A 576 -8.33 -36.68 3.94
C THR A 576 -8.72 -35.26 4.36
N PRO A 577 -7.89 -34.23 4.07
CA PRO A 577 -8.28 -32.83 4.28
C PRO A 577 -9.54 -32.42 3.51
N ALA A 578 -9.86 -33.08 2.39
CA ALA A 578 -11.06 -32.81 1.62
C ALA A 578 -12.33 -33.40 2.26
N ILE A 579 -12.21 -34.54 2.97
CA ILE A 579 -13.32 -35.19 3.67
C ILE A 579 -12.84 -35.66 5.06
N PRO A 580 -12.64 -34.73 6.02
CA PRO A 580 -12.10 -35.06 7.33
C PRO A 580 -12.99 -36.06 8.07
N THR A 581 -12.37 -36.99 8.80
CA THR A 581 -13.13 -37.92 9.64
C THR A 581 -13.87 -37.17 10.74
N GLY A 582 -15.18 -37.37 10.86
CA GLY A 582 -15.97 -36.81 11.94
C GLY A 582 -15.61 -37.43 13.30
N LEU A 583 -15.86 -36.68 14.38
CA LEU A 583 -15.42 -37.04 15.73
C LEU A 583 -16.38 -37.93 16.51
N GLY A 584 -17.60 -38.14 16.03
CA GLY A 584 -18.62 -38.94 16.73
C GLY A 584 -19.02 -38.38 18.10
N LEU A 585 -18.91 -37.05 18.30
CA LEU A 585 -19.23 -36.44 19.58
C LEU A 585 -20.72 -36.57 19.89
N THR A 586 -21.01 -36.88 21.15
CA THR A 586 -22.37 -36.91 21.69
C THR A 586 -22.68 -35.61 22.42
N ASN A 587 -23.95 -35.43 22.86
CA ASN A 587 -24.38 -34.27 23.64
C ASN A 587 -24.29 -32.93 22.89
N ILE A 588 -24.47 -32.94 21.56
CA ILE A 588 -24.51 -31.74 20.73
C ILE A 588 -25.81 -31.76 19.92
N GLU A 589 -26.58 -30.68 19.99
CA GLU A 589 -27.79 -30.48 19.19
C GLU A 589 -27.73 -29.14 18.46
N PHE A 590 -28.01 -29.14 17.16
CA PHE A 590 -28.18 -27.91 16.38
C PHE A 590 -29.65 -27.53 16.39
N VAL A 591 -29.94 -26.28 16.73
CA VAL A 591 -31.29 -25.77 16.97
C VAL A 591 -31.59 -24.52 16.15
N GLY A 592 -32.87 -24.21 16.03
CA GLY A 592 -33.36 -23.03 15.33
C GLY A 592 -34.77 -23.25 14.79
N ARG A 593 -35.47 -22.16 14.51
CA ARG A 593 -36.85 -22.19 14.00
C ARG A 593 -36.94 -22.79 12.59
N LYS A 594 -35.90 -22.66 11.78
CA LYS A 594 -35.89 -23.06 10.36
C LYS A 594 -34.99 -24.27 10.15
N THR A 595 -35.29 -25.00 9.09
CA THR A 595 -34.39 -26.02 8.53
C THR A 595 -33.73 -25.47 7.28
N GLY A 596 -32.45 -25.80 7.06
CA GLY A 596 -31.71 -25.43 5.86
C GLY A 596 -32.44 -25.82 4.57
N THR A 597 -32.40 -24.94 3.58
CA THR A 597 -33.17 -25.16 2.34
C THR A 597 -32.59 -26.26 1.46
N SER A 598 -31.31 -26.59 1.62
CA SER A 598 -30.60 -27.62 0.85
C SER A 598 -30.14 -28.80 1.71
N LYS A 599 -29.97 -28.59 3.02
CA LYS A 599 -29.53 -29.60 3.98
C LYS A 599 -30.46 -29.68 5.18
N ASP A 600 -30.70 -30.90 5.65
CA ASP A 600 -31.50 -31.18 6.83
C ASP A 600 -30.72 -30.84 8.13
N VAL A 601 -30.73 -29.56 8.48
CA VAL A 601 -30.11 -29.03 9.70
C VAL A 601 -30.87 -27.80 10.18
N ASN A 602 -31.08 -27.69 11.50
CA ASN A 602 -31.79 -26.56 12.09
C ASN A 602 -30.88 -25.35 12.23
N LEU A 603 -31.46 -24.16 12.01
CA LEU A 603 -30.78 -22.87 11.96
C LEU A 603 -31.74 -21.69 12.14
N GLU A 604 -31.21 -20.48 12.26
CA GLU A 604 -31.97 -19.25 12.07
C GLU A 604 -31.29 -18.37 11.01
N ALA A 605 -31.78 -18.45 9.78
CA ALA A 605 -31.27 -17.61 8.71
C ALA A 605 -32.38 -17.19 7.74
N THR A 606 -32.27 -15.96 7.28
CA THR A 606 -33.19 -15.40 6.30
C THR A 606 -32.43 -14.70 5.18
N GLY A 607 -32.68 -15.12 3.94
CA GLY A 607 -32.00 -14.57 2.77
C GLY A 607 -32.15 -13.05 2.65
N GLY A 608 -31.06 -12.37 2.30
CA GLY A 608 -31.03 -10.91 2.11
C GLY A 608 -31.07 -10.08 3.40
N TRP A 609 -31.03 -10.71 4.58
CA TRP A 609 -30.96 -9.98 5.85
C TRP A 609 -29.56 -9.46 6.15
N ARG A 610 -29.56 -8.35 6.87
CA ARG A 610 -28.44 -7.64 7.45
C ARG A 610 -28.34 -7.98 8.94
N VAL A 611 -27.20 -7.69 9.56
CA VAL A 611 -27.06 -7.80 11.03
C VAL A 611 -28.06 -6.88 11.72
N GLN A 612 -28.24 -5.67 11.19
CA GLN A 612 -29.20 -4.67 11.69
C GLN A 612 -30.64 -5.20 11.73
N ASP A 613 -31.01 -6.12 10.84
CA ASP A 613 -32.36 -6.70 10.82
C ASP A 613 -32.62 -7.60 12.06
N TYR A 614 -31.56 -8.02 12.76
CA TYR A 614 -31.64 -8.83 13.98
C TYR A 614 -31.46 -8.03 15.29
N ALA A 615 -30.98 -6.79 15.22
CA ALA A 615 -30.59 -6.02 16.42
C ALA A 615 -31.73 -5.22 17.09
N GLY A 616 -32.91 -5.17 16.47
CA GLY A 616 -34.07 -4.47 17.00
C GLY A 616 -35.38 -5.03 16.46
N GLU A 617 -36.37 -4.18 16.20
CA GLU A 617 -37.65 -4.61 15.62
C GLU A 617 -37.49 -5.26 14.22
N GLY A 618 -36.39 -4.99 13.52
CA GLY A 618 -36.08 -5.59 12.24
C GLY A 618 -37.06 -5.21 11.13
N ARG A 619 -37.14 -6.02 10.08
CA ARG A 619 -38.06 -5.76 8.96
C ARG A 619 -39.49 -6.09 9.35
N PRO A 620 -40.48 -5.30 8.90
CA PRO A 620 -41.87 -5.67 9.09
C PRO A 620 -42.27 -6.82 8.18
N ALA A 621 -43.16 -7.67 8.68
CA ALA A 621 -43.94 -8.62 7.92
C ALA A 621 -45.43 -8.30 8.06
N TYR A 622 -46.22 -8.71 7.08
CA TYR A 622 -47.65 -8.47 7.03
C TYR A 622 -48.40 -9.79 7.24
N ARG A 623 -49.25 -9.83 8.27
CA ARG A 623 -50.14 -10.95 8.53
C ARG A 623 -51.50 -10.64 7.91
N PHE A 624 -51.83 -11.33 6.83
CA PHE A 624 -53.11 -11.20 6.14
C PHE A 624 -54.10 -12.23 6.66
N TYR A 625 -55.30 -11.80 7.02
CA TYR A 625 -56.41 -12.67 7.40
C TYR A 625 -57.22 -13.01 6.15
N VAL A 626 -57.24 -14.30 5.79
CA VAL A 626 -57.67 -14.79 4.47
C VAL A 626 -58.79 -15.81 4.60
N SER A 627 -59.62 -15.90 3.56
CA SER A 627 -60.72 -16.86 3.46
C SER A 627 -60.86 -17.41 2.04
N GLY A 628 -61.52 -18.56 1.91
CA GLY A 628 -61.75 -19.22 0.61
C GLY A 628 -60.48 -19.77 -0.04
N ILE A 629 -59.43 -20.03 0.74
CA ILE A 629 -58.17 -20.59 0.25
C ILE A 629 -58.34 -22.07 -0.12
N THR A 630 -57.81 -22.46 -1.27
CA THR A 630 -57.77 -23.87 -1.70
C THR A 630 -56.35 -24.40 -1.83
N GLN A 631 -55.36 -23.55 -2.10
CA GLN A 631 -53.97 -23.93 -2.28
C GLN A 631 -53.00 -22.76 -2.02
N LEU A 632 -52.00 -22.98 -1.17
CA LEU A 632 -50.93 -22.03 -0.87
C LEU A 632 -49.60 -22.76 -0.72
N HIS A 633 -48.50 -22.07 -1.04
CA HIS A 633 -47.15 -22.57 -0.75
C HIS A 633 -46.29 -21.43 -0.18
N ILE A 634 -45.39 -21.80 0.73
CA ILE A 634 -44.33 -20.90 1.17
C ILE A 634 -43.47 -20.52 -0.05
N GLY A 635 -43.14 -19.24 -0.18
CA GLY A 635 -42.39 -18.70 -1.32
C GLY A 635 -43.24 -18.24 -2.49
N ASP A 636 -44.53 -18.57 -2.56
CA ASP A 636 -45.44 -17.98 -3.54
C ASP A 636 -45.48 -16.45 -3.34
N THR A 637 -45.52 -15.68 -4.44
CA THR A 637 -45.53 -14.21 -4.38
C THR A 637 -46.81 -13.62 -4.97
N TYR A 638 -47.29 -12.53 -4.37
CA TYR A 638 -48.54 -11.88 -4.72
C TYR A 638 -48.40 -10.35 -4.74
N LEU A 639 -49.01 -9.70 -5.72
CA LEU A 639 -49.10 -8.26 -5.86
C LEU A 639 -50.27 -7.69 -5.08
N ALA A 640 -50.02 -6.59 -4.38
CA ALA A 640 -51.05 -5.66 -3.92
C ALA A 640 -50.51 -4.22 -3.95
N GLY A 641 -51.20 -3.35 -4.69
CA GLY A 641 -50.69 -2.02 -5.01
C GLY A 641 -49.39 -2.11 -5.83
N SER A 642 -48.36 -1.36 -5.41
CA SER A 642 -47.01 -1.38 -6.00
C SER A 642 -46.06 -2.38 -5.34
N SER A 643 -46.54 -3.17 -4.37
CA SER A 643 -45.73 -4.10 -3.57
C SER A 643 -45.95 -5.55 -3.97
N THR A 644 -44.87 -6.33 -3.86
CA THR A 644 -44.92 -7.78 -3.98
C THR A 644 -44.74 -8.41 -2.61
N PHE A 645 -45.67 -9.26 -2.20
CA PHE A 645 -45.71 -9.97 -0.93
C PHE A 645 -45.31 -11.43 -1.14
N THR A 646 -44.38 -11.96 -0.36
CA THR A 646 -43.92 -13.35 -0.43
C THR A 646 -44.39 -14.11 0.80
N ILE A 647 -45.10 -15.23 0.62
CA ILE A 647 -45.62 -16.02 1.74
C ILE A 647 -44.46 -16.68 2.50
N THR A 648 -44.41 -16.48 3.81
CA THR A 648 -43.39 -17.02 4.72
C THR A 648 -43.98 -17.88 5.84
N GLU A 649 -45.29 -17.82 6.06
CA GLU A 649 -46.02 -18.66 7.02
C GLU A 649 -47.45 -18.86 6.53
N ILE A 650 -48.00 -20.06 6.75
CA ILE A 650 -49.38 -20.42 6.40
C ILE A 650 -50.03 -21.02 7.64
N ASN A 651 -51.04 -20.32 8.17
CA ASN A 651 -51.90 -20.80 9.26
C ASN A 651 -53.36 -20.79 8.77
N VAL A 652 -53.66 -21.68 7.82
CA VAL A 652 -54.98 -21.78 7.19
C VAL A 652 -55.53 -23.18 7.42
N THR A 653 -56.72 -23.26 8.00
CA THR A 653 -57.46 -24.51 8.23
C THR A 653 -58.83 -24.39 7.58
N ASP A 654 -59.25 -25.40 6.82
CA ASP A 654 -60.53 -25.40 6.08
C ASP A 654 -60.76 -24.14 5.24
N GLY A 655 -59.68 -23.65 4.61
CA GLY A 655 -59.67 -22.49 3.71
C GLY A 655 -59.74 -21.13 4.40
N ASN A 656 -59.72 -21.05 5.75
CA ASN A 656 -59.76 -19.81 6.52
C ASN A 656 -58.56 -19.73 7.48
N GLY A 657 -58.07 -18.52 7.72
CA GLY A 657 -57.00 -18.31 8.70
C GLY A 657 -56.15 -17.10 8.35
N ASN A 658 -54.83 -17.22 8.52
CA ASN A 658 -53.91 -16.15 8.14
C ASN A 658 -52.66 -16.66 7.42
N ILE A 659 -52.05 -15.78 6.66
CA ILE A 659 -50.74 -15.97 6.04
C ILE A 659 -49.84 -14.83 6.46
N ARG A 660 -48.55 -15.10 6.71
CA ARG A 660 -47.55 -14.05 6.92
C ARG A 660 -46.73 -13.85 5.66
N CYS A 661 -46.57 -12.61 5.26
CA CYS A 661 -45.82 -12.23 4.09
C CYS A 661 -44.70 -11.24 4.41
N THR A 662 -43.51 -11.46 3.87
CA THR A 662 -42.54 -10.39 3.65
C THR A 662 -42.90 -9.62 2.39
N TYR A 663 -42.26 -8.48 2.14
CA TYR A 663 -42.57 -7.68 0.96
C TYR A 663 -41.35 -7.02 0.31
N THR A 664 -41.51 -6.66 -0.96
CA THR A 664 -40.65 -5.71 -1.68
C THR A 664 -41.50 -4.52 -2.18
N GLY A 665 -40.89 -3.35 -2.27
CA GLY A 665 -41.57 -2.09 -2.60
C GLY A 665 -42.01 -1.30 -1.37
N SER A 666 -42.99 -0.41 -1.54
CA SER A 666 -43.54 0.46 -0.47
C SER A 666 -45.02 0.16 -0.27
N PRO A 667 -45.38 -0.72 0.68
CA PRO A 667 -46.75 -1.15 0.88
C PRO A 667 -47.70 0.02 1.15
N SER A 668 -48.63 0.22 0.22
CA SER A 668 -49.81 1.07 0.41
C SER A 668 -51.00 0.25 -0.06
N ILE A 669 -51.61 -0.49 0.86
CA ILE A 669 -52.66 -1.46 0.59
C ILE A 669 -53.91 -1.13 1.42
N PRO A 670 -55.13 -1.35 0.88
CA PRO A 670 -56.36 -1.10 1.62
C PRO A 670 -56.52 -2.08 2.80
N GLU A 671 -57.26 -1.71 3.83
CA GLU A 671 -57.52 -2.54 5.04
C GLU A 671 -58.04 -3.94 4.69
N ASN A 672 -58.83 -4.07 3.61
CA ASN A 672 -59.30 -5.31 3.02
C ASN A 672 -59.10 -5.27 1.50
N GLY A 673 -58.94 -6.43 0.85
CA GLY A 673 -58.67 -6.44 -0.58
C GLY A 673 -58.31 -7.81 -1.14
N ILE A 674 -57.62 -7.79 -2.29
CA ILE A 674 -57.20 -8.98 -3.03
C ILE A 674 -55.70 -8.90 -3.30
N LEU A 675 -54.97 -9.97 -2.96
CA LEU A 675 -53.60 -10.21 -3.42
C LEU A 675 -53.66 -11.01 -4.72
N THR A 676 -52.94 -10.59 -5.76
CA THR A 676 -52.93 -11.26 -7.07
C THR A 676 -51.62 -11.98 -7.29
N ARG A 677 -51.62 -13.28 -7.58
CA ARG A 677 -50.40 -14.07 -7.71
C ARG A 677 -49.48 -13.51 -8.80
N SER A 678 -48.23 -13.24 -8.43
CA SER A 678 -47.14 -12.81 -9.31
C SER A 678 -46.28 -13.99 -9.75
N SER A 679 -45.92 -14.88 -8.81
CA SER A 679 -45.19 -16.12 -9.08
C SER A 679 -45.66 -17.26 -8.16
N GLY A 680 -45.40 -18.50 -8.57
CA GLY A 680 -45.75 -19.70 -7.82
C GLY A 680 -47.02 -20.40 -8.30
N THR A 681 -47.49 -21.38 -7.52
CA THR A 681 -48.57 -22.30 -7.93
C THR A 681 -49.80 -22.28 -7.03
N GLY A 682 -49.84 -21.45 -5.98
CA GLY A 682 -51.02 -21.26 -5.13
C GLY A 682 -52.21 -20.59 -5.83
N ASN A 683 -53.27 -20.24 -5.10
CA ASN A 683 -54.45 -19.58 -5.64
C ASN A 683 -54.10 -18.37 -6.54
N MET A 684 -54.84 -18.15 -7.63
CA MET A 684 -54.60 -16.99 -8.52
C MET A 684 -54.80 -15.66 -7.80
N THR A 685 -55.79 -15.62 -6.91
CA THR A 685 -56.14 -14.46 -6.09
C THR A 685 -56.40 -14.91 -4.66
N ILE A 686 -55.99 -14.11 -3.69
CA ILE A 686 -56.26 -14.30 -2.27
C ILE A 686 -57.06 -13.09 -1.78
N THR A 687 -58.29 -13.31 -1.33
CA THR A 687 -59.07 -12.27 -0.66
C THR A 687 -58.64 -12.20 0.80
N TYR A 688 -58.32 -11.00 1.28
CA TYR A 688 -58.04 -10.74 2.70
C TYR A 688 -59.05 -9.76 3.28
N THR A 689 -59.48 -10.02 4.51
CA THR A 689 -60.48 -9.21 5.24
C THR A 689 -59.85 -8.13 6.12
N SER A 690 -58.61 -8.36 6.54
CA SER A 690 -57.80 -7.44 7.33
C SER A 690 -56.33 -7.84 7.19
N TYR A 691 -55.44 -6.94 7.59
CA TYR A 691 -54.02 -7.27 7.80
C TYR A 691 -53.47 -6.56 9.03
N GLU A 692 -52.39 -7.12 9.57
CA GLU A 692 -51.59 -6.52 10.65
C GLU A 692 -50.11 -6.47 10.21
N SER A 693 -49.38 -5.45 10.67
CA SER A 693 -47.93 -5.41 10.55
C SER A 693 -47.30 -5.93 11.84
N GLU A 694 -46.34 -6.83 11.73
CA GLU A 694 -45.59 -7.40 12.85
C GLU A 694 -44.09 -7.37 12.56
N SER A 695 -43.26 -7.48 13.61
CA SER A 695 -41.83 -7.70 13.43
C SER A 695 -41.58 -9.05 12.79
N TYR A 696 -40.67 -9.10 11.81
CA TYR A 696 -40.20 -10.36 11.26
C TYR A 696 -38.94 -10.89 11.97
N ASN A 697 -38.29 -10.08 12.81
CA ASN A 697 -37.14 -10.50 13.62
C ASN A 697 -37.58 -11.54 14.67
N PRO A 698 -37.11 -12.80 14.58
CA PRO A 698 -37.52 -13.86 15.50
C PRO A 698 -37.09 -13.64 16.95
N PHE A 699 -36.09 -12.77 17.19
CA PHE A 699 -35.60 -12.45 18.52
C PHE A 699 -36.32 -11.24 19.14
N TRP A 700 -37.19 -10.54 18.41
CA TRP A 700 -37.86 -9.34 18.91
C TRP A 700 -39.15 -9.67 19.66
N ASN A 701 -39.28 -9.14 20.87
CA ASN A 701 -40.51 -9.22 21.64
C ASN A 701 -41.25 -7.87 21.59
N SER A 702 -42.29 -7.79 20.77
CA SER A 702 -43.08 -6.56 20.58
C SER A 702 -43.77 -6.05 21.85
N SER A 703 -44.04 -6.91 22.84
CA SER A 703 -44.65 -6.46 24.11
C SER A 703 -43.66 -5.74 25.02
N SER A 704 -42.41 -6.22 25.05
CA SER A 704 -41.34 -5.64 25.88
C SER A 704 -40.43 -4.66 25.13
N GLN A 705 -40.58 -4.56 23.80
CA GLN A 705 -39.81 -3.67 22.92
C GLN A 705 -38.30 -3.87 23.06
N LYS A 706 -37.88 -5.14 23.13
CA LYS A 706 -36.47 -5.56 23.23
C LYS A 706 -36.24 -6.92 22.58
N LEU A 707 -34.98 -7.25 22.38
CA LEU A 707 -34.56 -8.61 22.05
C LEU A 707 -34.82 -9.55 23.25
N ASP A 708 -35.29 -10.76 22.94
CA ASP A 708 -35.74 -11.80 23.88
C ASP A 708 -35.32 -13.17 23.33
N PHE A 709 -34.04 -13.49 23.52
CA PHE A 709 -33.47 -14.77 23.08
C PHE A 709 -34.01 -15.92 23.92
N LYS A 710 -34.36 -15.67 25.18
CA LYS A 710 -35.01 -16.66 26.04
C LYS A 710 -36.37 -17.08 25.51
N GLY A 711 -37.24 -16.13 25.17
CA GLY A 711 -38.55 -16.42 24.58
C GLY A 711 -38.43 -17.17 23.26
N TYR A 712 -37.49 -16.78 22.40
CA TYR A 712 -37.17 -17.53 21.19
C TYR A 712 -36.74 -18.97 21.49
N ALA A 713 -35.84 -19.16 22.46
CA ALA A 713 -35.33 -20.48 22.81
C ALA A 713 -36.39 -21.39 23.41
N GLU A 714 -37.28 -20.86 24.27
CA GLU A 714 -38.43 -21.59 24.82
C GLU A 714 -39.35 -22.10 23.71
N GLN A 715 -39.54 -21.32 22.65
CA GLN A 715 -40.41 -21.66 21.54
C GLN A 715 -39.77 -22.66 20.54
N TYR A 716 -38.49 -22.47 20.20
CA TYR A 716 -37.87 -23.18 19.06
C TYR A 716 -36.64 -24.02 19.40
N CYS A 717 -36.03 -23.82 20.57
CA CYS A 717 -34.78 -24.46 20.95
C CYS A 717 -34.92 -25.31 22.22
N GLY A 718 -36.14 -25.56 22.70
CA GLY A 718 -36.37 -26.32 23.94
C GLY A 718 -35.75 -25.65 25.18
N GLY A 719 -35.74 -24.32 25.22
CA GLY A 719 -35.44 -23.50 26.41
C GLY A 719 -33.97 -23.08 26.62
N SER A 720 -33.02 -23.50 25.80
CA SER A 720 -31.61 -23.07 25.93
C SER A 720 -30.91 -22.86 24.59
N ILE A 721 -29.92 -21.97 24.61
CA ILE A 721 -28.92 -21.78 23.57
C ILE A 721 -27.58 -21.64 24.30
N ASP A 722 -26.72 -22.66 24.20
CA ASP A 722 -25.44 -22.70 24.90
C ASP A 722 -24.31 -22.10 24.05
N LEU A 723 -24.46 -22.18 22.73
CA LEU A 723 -23.56 -21.57 21.76
C LEU A 723 -24.36 -20.92 20.63
N MET A 724 -24.11 -19.63 20.41
CA MET A 724 -24.57 -18.92 19.20
C MET A 724 -23.41 -18.80 18.22
N VAL A 725 -23.59 -19.30 16.99
CA VAL A 725 -22.60 -19.17 15.90
C VAL A 725 -23.16 -18.23 14.85
N TRP A 726 -22.52 -17.07 14.65
CA TRP A 726 -23.03 -16.01 13.81
C TRP A 726 -22.19 -15.82 12.54
N HIS A 727 -22.84 -16.00 11.38
CA HIS A 727 -22.24 -15.81 10.06
C HIS A 727 -23.14 -14.91 9.20
N CYS A 728 -22.91 -13.60 9.29
CA CYS A 728 -23.69 -12.57 8.60
C CYS A 728 -22.84 -11.31 8.36
N GLY A 729 -23.39 -10.32 7.65
CA GLY A 729 -22.76 -9.01 7.42
C GLY A 729 -22.55 -8.65 5.96
N VAL A 730 -22.54 -9.63 5.05
CA VAL A 730 -22.30 -9.37 3.62
C VAL A 730 -23.30 -8.39 3.04
N ASN A 731 -24.58 -8.48 3.42
CA ASN A 731 -25.65 -7.59 2.95
C ASN A 731 -25.58 -6.18 3.54
N ASP A 732 -24.87 -6.00 4.66
CA ASP A 732 -24.62 -4.71 5.29
C ASP A 732 -23.55 -3.96 4.51
N ILE A 733 -22.43 -4.65 4.21
CA ILE A 733 -21.25 -4.07 3.56
C ILE A 733 -21.27 -4.14 2.03
N PHE A 734 -22.28 -4.80 1.45
CA PHE A 734 -22.38 -5.08 0.02
C PHE A 734 -22.22 -3.83 -0.87
N GLY A 735 -22.68 -2.67 -0.38
CA GLY A 735 -22.62 -1.40 -1.09
C GLY A 735 -21.21 -0.77 -1.18
N GLY A 736 -20.22 -1.30 -0.44
CA GLY A 736 -18.88 -0.71 -0.37
C GLY A 736 -18.78 0.56 0.46
N ASP A 737 -19.83 0.90 1.22
CA ASP A 737 -19.86 2.07 2.11
C ASP A 737 -19.30 1.74 3.48
N GLU A 738 -18.08 2.17 3.76
CA GLU A 738 -17.39 1.90 5.01
C GLU A 738 -18.05 2.57 6.22
N SER A 739 -18.84 3.63 6.02
CA SER A 739 -19.50 4.35 7.11
C SER A 739 -20.58 3.52 7.81
N ILE A 740 -21.02 2.40 7.21
CA ILE A 740 -21.98 1.48 7.82
C ILE A 740 -21.36 0.62 8.92
N ILE A 741 -20.04 0.39 8.89
CA ILE A 741 -19.37 -0.58 9.78
C ILE A 741 -19.64 -0.27 11.26
N PRO A 742 -19.49 0.97 11.77
CA PRO A 742 -19.79 1.28 13.16
C PRO A 742 -21.22 0.91 13.57
N THR A 743 -22.22 1.17 12.71
CA THR A 743 -23.62 0.80 12.95
C THR A 743 -23.82 -0.72 13.01
N VAL A 744 -23.11 -1.47 12.16
CA VAL A 744 -23.15 -2.94 12.17
C VAL A 744 -22.52 -3.49 13.44
N ILE A 745 -21.41 -2.90 13.90
CA ILE A 745 -20.75 -3.31 15.15
C ILE A 745 -21.63 -2.99 16.36
N GLU A 746 -22.28 -1.83 16.42
CA GLU A 746 -23.23 -1.54 17.50
C GLU A 746 -24.41 -2.54 17.49
N SER A 747 -24.88 -2.93 16.29
CA SER A 747 -25.91 -3.97 16.15
C SER A 747 -25.46 -5.31 16.75
N TYR A 748 -24.20 -5.71 16.54
CA TYR A 748 -23.63 -6.86 17.21
C TYR A 748 -23.57 -6.67 18.73
N SER A 749 -23.11 -5.52 19.21
CA SER A 749 -23.06 -5.21 20.64
C SER A 749 -24.43 -5.36 21.31
N ASP A 750 -25.50 -4.84 20.70
CA ASP A 750 -26.87 -4.99 21.20
C ASP A 750 -27.33 -6.45 21.24
N ILE A 751 -27.03 -7.22 20.19
CA ILE A 751 -27.32 -8.66 20.11
C ILE A 751 -26.57 -9.43 21.19
N LEU A 752 -25.27 -9.19 21.35
CA LEU A 752 -24.40 -9.86 22.32
C LEU A 752 -24.85 -9.58 23.75
N ARG A 753 -25.16 -8.32 24.07
CA ARG A 753 -25.69 -7.92 25.38
C ARG A 753 -27.00 -8.62 25.70
N ALA A 754 -27.96 -8.61 24.76
CA ALA A 754 -29.26 -9.25 24.94
C ALA A 754 -29.14 -10.78 25.09
N TYR A 755 -28.33 -11.42 24.24
CA TYR A 755 -28.07 -12.86 24.32
C TYR A 755 -27.44 -13.25 25.65
N HIS A 756 -26.39 -12.55 26.08
CA HIS A 756 -25.68 -12.88 27.30
C HIS A 756 -26.49 -12.55 28.57
N GLN A 757 -27.39 -11.56 28.49
CA GLN A 757 -28.36 -11.30 29.55
C GLN A 757 -29.31 -12.50 29.76
N ASP A 758 -29.78 -13.11 28.68
CA ASP A 758 -30.69 -14.26 28.73
C ASP A 758 -29.96 -15.58 29.01
N PHE A 759 -28.70 -15.70 28.55
CA PHE A 759 -27.84 -16.88 28.71
C PHE A 759 -26.44 -16.49 29.24
N PRO A 760 -26.28 -16.24 30.55
CA PRO A 760 -25.02 -15.77 31.14
C PRO A 760 -23.84 -16.75 31.04
N THR A 761 -24.10 -18.03 30.79
CA THR A 761 -23.05 -19.04 30.53
C THR A 761 -22.86 -19.31 29.03
N GLY A 762 -23.73 -18.77 28.19
CA GLY A 762 -23.72 -18.96 26.76
C GLY A 762 -22.47 -18.36 26.12
N LYS A 763 -21.96 -19.03 25.09
CA LYS A 763 -20.82 -18.58 24.29
C LYS A 763 -21.28 -18.11 22.92
N VAL A 764 -20.45 -17.30 22.25
CA VAL A 764 -20.69 -16.82 20.89
C VAL A 764 -19.44 -17.00 20.05
N ILE A 765 -19.61 -17.50 18.82
CA ILE A 765 -18.61 -17.43 17.77
C ILE A 765 -19.11 -16.43 16.73
N LEU A 766 -18.39 -15.33 16.53
CA LEU A 766 -18.63 -14.38 15.46
C LEU A 766 -17.65 -14.64 14.32
N SER A 767 -18.15 -14.63 13.10
CA SER A 767 -17.30 -14.75 11.91
C SER A 767 -17.40 -13.52 11.02
N SER A 768 -16.28 -13.20 10.38
CA SER A 768 -16.29 -12.36 9.20
C SER A 768 -16.96 -13.06 8.01
N VAL A 769 -17.22 -12.30 6.95
CA VAL A 769 -17.66 -12.85 5.67
C VAL A 769 -16.45 -13.04 4.75
N PRO A 770 -16.44 -14.09 3.90
CA PRO A 770 -15.41 -14.24 2.89
C PRO A 770 -15.34 -13.03 1.96
N ILE A 771 -14.16 -12.79 1.38
CA ILE A 771 -14.03 -11.90 0.22
C ILE A 771 -14.76 -12.53 -0.97
N GLY A 772 -15.37 -11.72 -1.83
CA GLY A 772 -16.14 -12.24 -2.96
C GLY A 772 -15.28 -12.76 -4.11
N SER A 773 -15.93 -13.35 -5.12
CA SER A 773 -15.23 -13.93 -6.28
C SER A 773 -14.41 -12.89 -7.07
N PRO A 774 -13.10 -13.09 -7.28
CA PRO A 774 -12.25 -12.18 -8.06
C PRO A 774 -12.38 -12.36 -9.58
N ILE A 775 -13.07 -13.41 -10.04
CA ILE A 775 -13.17 -13.78 -11.47
C ILE A 775 -14.51 -13.40 -12.10
N GLY A 776 -15.11 -12.30 -11.63
CA GLY A 776 -16.32 -11.72 -12.26
C GLY A 776 -17.66 -12.15 -11.68
N GLY A 777 -17.67 -12.94 -10.60
CA GLY A 777 -18.92 -13.43 -9.98
C GLY A 777 -19.89 -12.32 -9.57
N PHE A 778 -19.41 -11.17 -9.08
CA PHE A 778 -20.29 -10.04 -8.80
C PHE A 778 -20.92 -9.44 -10.07
N GLY A 779 -20.16 -9.37 -11.17
CA GLY A 779 -20.67 -8.92 -12.46
C GLY A 779 -21.80 -9.82 -12.98
N ALA A 780 -21.68 -11.14 -12.77
CA ALA A 780 -22.72 -12.10 -13.14
C ALA A 780 -24.00 -11.92 -12.31
N ASN A 781 -23.90 -11.68 -10.99
CA ASN A 781 -25.08 -11.49 -10.15
C ASN A 781 -25.74 -10.11 -10.28
N TYR A 782 -24.94 -9.05 -10.45
CA TYR A 782 -25.38 -7.67 -10.22
C TYR A 782 -25.15 -6.74 -11.42
N GLY A 783 -24.63 -7.28 -12.53
CA GLY A 783 -24.38 -6.53 -13.76
C GLY A 783 -23.18 -5.59 -13.66
N ALA A 784 -23.05 -4.67 -14.61
CA ALA A 784 -21.98 -3.68 -14.62
C ALA A 784 -22.34 -2.48 -13.71
N SER A 785 -21.91 -2.54 -12.45
CA SER A 785 -22.14 -1.48 -11.45
C SER A 785 -20.93 -1.31 -10.52
N SER A 786 -20.93 -0.25 -9.71
CA SER A 786 -19.92 -0.02 -8.67
C SER A 786 -19.86 -1.14 -7.63
N THR A 787 -21.00 -1.80 -7.35
CA THR A 787 -21.08 -2.95 -6.44
C THR A 787 -20.47 -4.23 -7.03
N SER A 788 -20.16 -4.23 -8.33
CA SER A 788 -19.55 -5.38 -9.01
C SER A 788 -18.02 -5.37 -8.99
N ASN A 789 -17.42 -4.38 -8.32
CA ASN A 789 -15.98 -4.28 -8.18
C ASN A 789 -15.46 -5.14 -7.01
N TYR A 790 -14.76 -6.23 -7.34
CA TYR A 790 -14.13 -7.12 -6.36
C TYR A 790 -13.22 -6.38 -5.37
N TYR A 791 -12.36 -5.48 -5.85
CA TYR A 791 -11.38 -4.82 -4.98
C TYR A 791 -12.03 -3.85 -3.99
N THR A 792 -13.09 -3.15 -4.39
CA THR A 792 -13.92 -2.37 -3.47
C THR A 792 -14.51 -3.24 -2.38
N PHE A 793 -15.05 -4.42 -2.74
CA PHE A 793 -15.60 -5.36 -1.77
C PHE A 793 -14.52 -5.95 -0.84
N LEU A 794 -13.34 -6.29 -1.36
CA LEU A 794 -12.19 -6.75 -0.57
C LEU A 794 -11.87 -5.79 0.58
N LYS A 795 -11.72 -4.49 0.27
CA LYS A 795 -11.37 -3.47 1.27
C LYS A 795 -12.42 -3.39 2.39
N ILE A 796 -13.70 -3.35 2.04
CA ILE A 796 -14.75 -3.23 3.06
C ILE A 796 -14.93 -4.53 3.85
N ALA A 797 -14.77 -5.71 3.22
CA ALA A 797 -14.80 -6.99 3.91
C ALA A 797 -13.66 -7.10 4.94
N GLN A 798 -12.46 -6.63 4.58
CA GLN A 798 -11.34 -6.60 5.52
C GLN A 798 -11.55 -5.61 6.66
N LYS A 799 -12.09 -4.41 6.39
CA LYS A 799 -12.43 -3.42 7.43
C LYS A 799 -13.52 -3.93 8.37
N TYR A 800 -14.51 -4.63 7.84
CA TYR A 800 -15.56 -5.27 8.63
C TYR A 800 -15.00 -6.39 9.50
N ALA A 801 -14.16 -7.27 8.94
CA ALA A 801 -13.47 -8.31 9.70
C ALA A 801 -12.59 -7.72 10.81
N LYS A 802 -11.89 -6.61 10.53
CA LYS A 802 -11.16 -5.84 11.55
C LYS A 802 -12.03 -5.43 12.72
N ALA A 803 -13.14 -4.78 12.42
CA ALA A 803 -14.02 -4.28 13.45
C ALA A 803 -14.68 -5.43 14.27
N LEU A 804 -14.89 -6.60 13.66
CA LEU A 804 -15.38 -7.79 14.36
C LEU A 804 -14.36 -8.40 15.32
N PHE A 805 -13.09 -8.54 14.92
CA PHE A 805 -12.11 -9.06 15.86
C PHE A 805 -11.83 -8.05 16.98
N ASP A 806 -11.84 -6.74 16.70
CA ASP A 806 -11.72 -5.68 17.70
C ASP A 806 -12.86 -5.81 18.74
N LEU A 807 -14.10 -5.98 18.27
CA LEU A 807 -15.27 -6.24 19.12
C LEU A 807 -15.08 -7.51 19.99
N CYS A 808 -14.56 -8.60 19.41
CA CYS A 808 -14.36 -9.86 20.13
C CYS A 808 -13.31 -9.76 21.25
N ILE A 809 -12.37 -8.81 21.18
CA ILE A 809 -11.33 -8.62 22.21
C ILE A 809 -11.70 -7.52 23.23
N GLU A 810 -12.80 -6.80 23.03
CA GLU A 810 -13.29 -5.83 24.01
C GLU A 810 -13.53 -6.50 25.37
N SER A 811 -13.22 -5.79 26.46
CA SER A 811 -13.35 -6.33 27.81
C SER A 811 -14.79 -6.71 28.17
N GLU A 812 -15.78 -6.08 27.54
CA GLU A 812 -17.20 -6.40 27.69
C GLU A 812 -17.53 -7.81 27.14
N PHE A 813 -16.93 -8.22 26.01
CA PHE A 813 -17.35 -9.40 25.24
C PHE A 813 -16.36 -10.57 25.28
N SER A 814 -15.06 -10.28 25.42
CA SER A 814 -13.95 -11.26 25.28
C SER A 814 -14.02 -12.49 26.19
N SER A 815 -14.81 -12.46 27.26
CA SER A 815 -15.00 -13.61 28.15
C SER A 815 -15.95 -14.69 27.59
N PHE A 816 -16.79 -14.33 26.61
CA PHE A 816 -17.80 -15.24 26.04
C PHE A 816 -17.90 -15.20 24.51
N VAL A 817 -17.21 -14.27 23.84
CA VAL A 817 -17.21 -14.14 22.38
C VAL A 817 -15.85 -14.52 21.80
N LEU A 818 -15.86 -15.30 20.71
CA LEU A 818 -14.68 -15.65 19.93
C LEU A 818 -14.84 -15.23 18.47
N TYR A 819 -13.75 -14.76 17.87
CA TYR A 819 -13.66 -14.56 16.43
C TYR A 819 -13.31 -15.88 15.71
N SER A 820 -13.99 -16.15 14.61
CA SER A 820 -13.67 -17.21 13.65
C SER A 820 -13.07 -16.60 12.39
N ALA A 821 -11.87 -17.03 12.01
CA ALA A 821 -11.04 -16.49 10.93
C ALA A 821 -11.50 -16.94 9.52
N VAL A 822 -12.80 -16.83 9.25
CA VAL A 822 -13.42 -17.28 7.99
C VAL A 822 -12.83 -16.54 6.79
N LEU A 823 -12.68 -15.21 6.85
CA LEU A 823 -12.12 -14.44 5.75
C LEU A 823 -10.69 -14.92 5.43
N GLU A 824 -9.85 -15.07 6.45
CA GLU A 824 -8.43 -15.39 6.34
C GLU A 824 -8.20 -16.80 5.76
N GLU A 825 -9.07 -17.75 6.10
CA GLU A 825 -8.96 -19.16 5.75
C GLU A 825 -9.70 -19.54 4.46
N PHE A 826 -10.35 -18.59 3.78
CA PHE A 826 -11.19 -18.88 2.61
C PHE A 826 -10.49 -18.64 1.26
N ASP A 827 -10.54 -19.62 0.35
CA ASP A 827 -9.98 -19.53 -1.01
C ASP A 827 -11.00 -18.98 -2.02
N ALA A 828 -11.15 -17.66 -2.05
CA ALA A 828 -12.10 -17.01 -2.96
C ALA A 828 -11.82 -17.20 -4.46
N GLU A 829 -10.66 -17.72 -4.86
CA GLU A 829 -10.39 -17.99 -6.27
C GLU A 829 -11.01 -19.31 -6.76
N ASN A 830 -11.25 -20.26 -5.84
CA ASN A 830 -11.72 -21.61 -6.19
C ASN A 830 -13.00 -22.03 -5.45
N ALA A 831 -13.44 -21.27 -4.45
CA ALA A 831 -14.60 -21.59 -3.61
C ALA A 831 -15.94 -21.07 -4.15
N TYR A 832 -15.95 -20.38 -5.30
CA TYR A 832 -17.15 -19.83 -5.93
C TYR A 832 -17.48 -20.54 -7.26
N PRO A 833 -18.76 -20.59 -7.66
CA PRO A 833 -19.16 -21.21 -8.92
C PRO A 833 -18.68 -20.39 -10.12
N TYR A 834 -18.28 -21.09 -11.17
CA TYR A 834 -17.82 -20.52 -12.44
C TYR A 834 -18.26 -21.41 -13.62
N GLU A 835 -18.23 -20.83 -14.81
CA GLU A 835 -18.38 -21.54 -16.08
C GLU A 835 -17.12 -21.36 -16.94
N GLU A 836 -16.88 -22.31 -17.84
CA GLU A 836 -15.74 -22.31 -18.77
C GLU A 836 -16.19 -21.75 -20.12
N GLU A 837 -15.94 -20.46 -20.33
CA GLU A 837 -16.40 -19.67 -21.48
C GLU A 837 -15.25 -19.40 -22.47
N PRO A 838 -15.51 -19.31 -23.79
CA PRO A 838 -14.53 -18.82 -24.74
C PRO A 838 -13.94 -17.47 -24.33
N VAL A 839 -12.61 -17.34 -24.43
CA VAL A 839 -11.90 -16.07 -24.11
C VAL A 839 -12.34 -14.89 -24.96
N ASN A 840 -12.98 -15.16 -26.11
CA ASN A 840 -13.72 -14.18 -26.90
C ASN A 840 -14.59 -14.87 -27.95
N ASN A 841 -15.42 -14.07 -28.64
CA ASN A 841 -16.35 -14.51 -29.67
C ASN A 841 -15.72 -15.14 -30.94
N ARG A 842 -14.39 -15.12 -31.10
CA ARG A 842 -13.68 -15.65 -32.28
C ARG A 842 -12.82 -16.86 -31.95
N ILE A 843 -12.25 -16.93 -30.74
CA ILE A 843 -11.37 -18.01 -30.30
C ILE A 843 -12.14 -18.92 -29.34
N VAL A 844 -12.96 -19.79 -29.92
CA VAL A 844 -13.84 -20.69 -29.14
C VAL A 844 -13.12 -21.86 -28.46
N SER A 845 -11.90 -22.18 -28.90
CA SER A 845 -11.12 -23.30 -28.38
C SER A 845 -10.30 -22.96 -27.13
N VAL A 846 -10.09 -21.68 -26.84
CA VAL A 846 -9.40 -21.21 -25.65
C VAL A 846 -10.46 -20.72 -24.68
N LYS A 847 -10.44 -21.25 -23.45
CA LYS A 847 -11.45 -20.95 -22.43
C LYS A 847 -10.85 -20.27 -21.21
N GLU A 848 -11.68 -19.50 -20.53
CA GLU A 848 -11.40 -18.91 -19.21
C GLU A 848 -12.52 -19.22 -18.22
N ARG A 849 -12.17 -19.17 -16.93
CA ARG A 849 -13.14 -19.29 -15.84
C ARG A 849 -13.85 -17.97 -15.62
N LEU A 850 -15.15 -17.95 -15.89
CA LEU A 850 -16.01 -16.81 -15.63
C LEU A 850 -16.90 -17.10 -14.42
N GLY A 851 -16.73 -16.34 -13.34
CA GLY A 851 -17.52 -16.50 -12.13
C GLY A 851 -19.01 -16.23 -12.38
N THR A 852 -19.89 -17.10 -11.86
CA THR A 852 -21.35 -16.96 -11.98
C THR A 852 -22.02 -16.50 -10.68
N ASN A 853 -21.28 -16.54 -9.56
CA ASN A 853 -21.73 -15.97 -8.29
C ASN A 853 -20.56 -15.33 -7.53
N GLY A 854 -20.75 -14.11 -7.03
CA GLY A 854 -19.73 -13.35 -6.29
C GLY A 854 -19.83 -13.49 -4.77
N VAL A 855 -20.95 -14.01 -4.26
CA VAL A 855 -21.29 -13.98 -2.83
C VAL A 855 -21.51 -15.38 -2.26
N HIS A 856 -22.15 -16.27 -3.02
CA HIS A 856 -22.54 -17.60 -2.54
C HIS A 856 -21.55 -18.65 -3.03
N PRO A 857 -20.80 -19.31 -2.12
CA PRO A 857 -19.86 -20.35 -2.48
C PRO A 857 -20.53 -21.63 -2.99
N ILE A 858 -19.74 -22.48 -3.65
CA ILE A 858 -20.10 -23.89 -3.87
C ILE A 858 -20.08 -24.66 -2.53
N ALA A 859 -20.49 -25.93 -2.53
CA ALA A 859 -20.55 -26.75 -1.32
C ALA A 859 -19.18 -26.83 -0.63
N GLU A 860 -18.10 -27.07 -1.39
CA GLU A 860 -16.73 -27.13 -0.89
C GLU A 860 -16.29 -25.80 -0.28
N GLY A 861 -16.69 -24.67 -0.87
CA GLY A 861 -16.44 -23.35 -0.29
C GLY A 861 -17.20 -23.13 1.02
N SER A 862 -18.43 -23.64 1.12
CA SER A 862 -19.18 -23.65 2.38
C SER A 862 -18.51 -24.52 3.45
N TYR A 863 -17.84 -25.61 3.05
CA TYR A 863 -17.08 -26.46 3.97
C TYR A 863 -15.85 -25.74 4.53
N MET A 864 -15.21 -24.86 3.75
CA MET A 864 -14.13 -24.00 4.26
C MET A 864 -14.63 -23.06 5.38
N VAL A 865 -15.86 -22.53 5.27
CA VAL A 865 -16.48 -21.76 6.37
C VAL A 865 -16.67 -22.66 7.59
N ALA A 866 -17.13 -23.90 7.40
CA ALA A 866 -17.31 -24.87 8.48
C ALA A 866 -15.97 -25.23 9.17
N ASP A 867 -14.87 -25.31 8.41
CA ASP A 867 -13.53 -25.60 8.93
C ASP A 867 -13.06 -24.52 9.90
N SER A 868 -13.21 -23.24 9.55
CA SER A 868 -12.89 -22.13 10.46
C SER A 868 -13.76 -22.16 11.71
N MET A 869 -15.06 -22.41 11.56
CA MET A 869 -15.98 -22.52 12.70
C MET A 869 -15.65 -23.71 13.60
N TYR A 870 -15.22 -24.83 13.03
CA TYR A 870 -14.74 -26.00 13.78
C TYR A 870 -13.48 -25.67 14.59
N ARG A 871 -12.53 -24.91 14.03
CA ARG A 871 -11.33 -24.45 14.75
C ARG A 871 -11.70 -23.51 15.89
N ALA A 872 -12.60 -22.56 15.66
CA ALA A 872 -13.11 -21.66 16.71
C ALA A 872 -13.85 -22.44 17.82
N PHE A 873 -14.71 -23.40 17.45
CA PHE A 873 -15.40 -24.29 18.40
C PHE A 873 -14.43 -25.09 19.26
N SER A 874 -13.32 -25.58 18.67
CA SER A 874 -12.32 -26.39 19.37
C SER A 874 -11.55 -25.62 20.46
N LYS A 875 -11.67 -24.29 20.51
CA LYS A 875 -11.10 -23.44 21.56
C LYS A 875 -12.04 -23.32 22.78
N LEU A 876 -13.31 -23.72 22.64
CA LEU A 876 -14.31 -23.64 23.70
C LEU A 876 -14.29 -24.89 24.57
N ASP A 877 -14.42 -24.68 25.87
CA ASP A 877 -14.68 -25.73 26.86
C ASP A 877 -16.15 -25.72 27.24
N PHE A 878 -16.81 -26.89 27.16
CA PHE A 878 -18.24 -27.10 27.49
C PHE A 878 -18.43 -28.22 28.51
#